data_AF-A0A532CCY8-F1
#
_entry.id   AF-A0A532CCY8-F1
#
_cell.length_a   1.000
_cell.length_b   1.000
_cell.length_c   1.000
_cell.angle_alpha   90.00
_cell.angle_beta   90.00
_cell.angle_gamma   90.00
#
_symmetry.space_group_name_H-M   'P 1'
#
loop_
_entity.id
_entity.type
_entity.pdbx_description
1 polymer ?
#
loop_
_entity_poly.entity_id
_entity_poly.type
_entity_poly.pdbx_seq_one_letter_code
_entity_poly.pdbx_strand_id
1 'polypeptide(L)'
;MYKTIYVPVDNSDHSNTAVDIGVHFAKTFGSKIVGSHVYAAKMHDKRFKQMEAGLPEEYHDEKELDRQRQIHDSLITRGLQIITDSYLDYVDKKCAENNLPIERRSLEGRNWKVLAEDINTNAYDLVIMGALGVGAVKDSVIGSNTERVLRRVRNSDMLIIKQIQPMTGGRIVVAVDGSPYSFGGLMTGLALGKAFNMPVEAISAFDPYFHYAAFHSISGVLNEEAGKVFRFKEQEKLHEEIIDSGLAKIYQSHLDICRELAQAEQTDVKTTLLDGKAFEKIIQYVRKDIPALLIVGRIGVHSDEDMDIGSNTENLLRSAPCNILVSNRKHVPPIDTLAEYTIAWTEEALRRMEKIPVFARGVAKTAIHRYAIEKGHTIISNTVVDSAVGDLLPKGAMDAMHALGGSLDAAGIDREKMQADESVMKDLMGSTLSGMMTEVVEEKPKVSAGTQAYLDRMNQDYFVCDGCGYIGKGATPVKCPVCAAGGDRFKLVDKQLFEAAAHVEGVLETDLAYDDVPMQWTKDAKEGIRAVPAGFQRRRAKAKIEKTARKLGMTTITLEYAAPMIQEAASEDYTPIFANKGTGASTAAQATVAAATSGTNGATSMDENSQGNGHAAEPSPAAPYSWLPEAQSRLERAPEGFMRDCTRALIEKHADKLGVTVITAEVAHEGIEQAKDYMADAMKTGNLKDMIANLTGKGKS
;
A
#
# COMPACT_ATOMS: atom_id res chain seq x y z
N MET A 1 2.42 -0.31 21.84
CA MET A 1 2.70 -1.22 20.73
C MET A 1 3.36 -2.47 21.27
N TYR A 2 4.66 -2.43 21.58
CA TYR A 2 5.36 -3.51 22.27
C TYR A 2 5.32 -3.27 23.79
N LYS A 3 4.88 -4.26 24.57
CA LYS A 3 4.83 -4.21 26.04
C LYS A 3 6.03 -4.91 26.66
N THR A 4 6.51 -5.99 26.04
CA THR A 4 7.71 -6.73 26.47
C THR A 4 8.73 -6.84 25.35
N ILE A 5 9.95 -6.39 25.60
CA ILE A 5 11.07 -6.42 24.65
C ILE A 5 12.13 -7.38 25.20
N TYR A 6 12.42 -8.44 24.45
CA TYR A 6 13.42 -9.44 24.81
C TYR A 6 14.75 -9.17 24.08
N VAL A 7 15.85 -9.09 24.83
CA VAL A 7 17.18 -8.78 24.31
C VAL A 7 18.18 -9.85 24.75
N PRO A 8 18.51 -10.83 23.89
CA PRO A 8 19.62 -11.74 24.16
C PRO A 8 20.96 -11.02 23.96
N VAL A 9 21.84 -11.16 24.96
CA VAL A 9 23.14 -10.50 24.99
C VAL A 9 24.30 -11.49 24.93
N ASP A 10 25.41 -11.09 24.31
CA ASP A 10 26.66 -11.85 24.29
C ASP A 10 27.91 -10.95 24.37
N ASN A 11 27.73 -9.66 24.69
CA ASN A 11 28.78 -8.63 24.76
C ASN A 11 29.48 -8.31 23.42
N SER A 12 28.94 -8.75 22.29
CA SER A 12 29.35 -8.25 20.96
C SER A 12 28.83 -6.82 20.72
N ASP A 13 29.44 -6.10 19.77
CA ASP A 13 29.01 -4.75 19.40
C ASP A 13 27.55 -4.71 18.93
N HIS A 14 27.11 -5.71 18.16
CA HIS A 14 25.73 -5.82 17.71
C HIS A 14 24.76 -6.10 18.87
N SER A 15 25.15 -6.97 19.81
CA SER A 15 24.37 -7.24 21.03
C SER A 15 24.25 -5.99 21.89
N ASN A 16 25.34 -5.25 22.11
CA ASN A 16 25.33 -4.05 22.93
C ASN A 16 24.47 -2.95 22.28
N THR A 17 24.56 -2.81 20.95
CA THR A 17 23.67 -1.92 20.19
C THR A 17 22.20 -2.36 20.28
N ALA A 18 21.92 -3.67 20.32
CA ALA A 18 20.57 -4.18 20.55
C ALA A 18 20.01 -3.79 21.92
N VAL A 19 20.84 -3.77 22.97
CA VAL A 19 20.45 -3.24 24.29
C VAL A 19 20.11 -1.76 24.21
N ASP A 20 20.95 -0.94 23.57
CA ASP A 20 20.71 0.50 23.43
C ASP A 20 19.41 0.81 22.66
N ILE A 21 19.16 0.09 21.55
CA ILE A 21 17.91 0.21 20.78
C ILE A 21 16.72 -0.30 21.60
N GLY A 22 16.88 -1.40 22.34
CA GLY A 22 15.84 -1.92 23.24
C GLY A 22 15.45 -0.93 24.33
N VAL A 23 16.41 -0.26 24.94
CA VAL A 23 16.18 0.83 25.90
C VAL A 23 15.46 2.00 25.23
N HIS A 24 15.87 2.40 24.02
CA HIS A 24 15.19 3.46 23.28
C HIS A 24 13.71 3.13 22.98
N PHE A 25 13.43 1.90 22.55
CA PHE A 25 12.07 1.42 22.31
C PHE A 25 11.26 1.36 23.60
N ALA A 26 11.84 0.79 24.66
CA ALA A 26 11.17 0.65 25.94
C ALA A 26 10.79 2.00 26.56
N LYS A 27 11.67 3.02 26.46
CA LYS A 27 11.34 4.39 26.90
C LYS A 27 10.16 4.98 26.14
N THR A 28 10.12 4.75 24.84
CA THR A 28 9.11 5.33 23.95
C THR A 28 7.74 4.66 24.14
N PHE A 29 7.72 3.36 24.38
CA PHE A 29 6.48 2.58 24.50
C PHE A 29 6.08 2.21 25.94
N GLY A 30 6.90 2.55 26.93
CA GLY A 30 6.68 2.14 28.32
C GLY A 30 6.83 0.63 28.53
N SER A 31 7.73 -0.01 27.77
CA SER A 31 7.89 -1.47 27.76
C SER A 31 8.76 -1.98 28.91
N LYS A 32 8.56 -3.25 29.29
CA LYS A 32 9.50 -4.03 30.10
C LYS A 32 10.58 -4.63 29.22
N ILE A 33 11.83 -4.57 29.67
CA ILE A 33 12.96 -5.26 29.03
C ILE A 33 13.21 -6.61 29.71
N VAL A 34 13.43 -7.65 28.91
CA VAL A 34 13.87 -8.96 29.38
C VAL A 34 15.27 -9.20 28.82
N GLY A 35 16.29 -9.02 29.66
CA GLY A 35 17.67 -9.29 29.32
C GLY A 35 17.97 -10.77 29.49
N SER A 36 18.54 -11.41 28.47
CA SER A 36 18.85 -12.85 28.54
C SER A 36 20.26 -13.18 28.07
N HIS A 37 20.83 -14.24 28.65
CA HIS A 37 22.05 -14.84 28.13
C HIS A 37 21.98 -16.35 28.30
N VAL A 38 22.53 -17.08 27.32
CA VAL A 38 22.61 -18.54 27.35
C VAL A 38 24.06 -18.99 27.43
N TYR A 39 24.37 -19.72 28.50
CA TYR A 39 25.67 -20.37 28.68
C TYR A 39 25.55 -21.89 28.54
N ALA A 40 26.69 -22.56 28.29
CA ALA A 40 26.72 -23.96 27.83
C ALA A 40 27.59 -24.89 28.71
N ALA A 41 27.43 -24.82 30.04
CA ALA A 41 28.28 -25.55 30.99
C ALA A 41 28.28 -27.08 30.75
N LYS A 42 27.12 -27.73 30.69
CA LYS A 42 27.02 -29.18 30.38
C LYS A 42 27.69 -29.62 29.07
N MET A 43 27.66 -28.77 28.04
CA MET A 43 28.32 -29.11 26.77
C MET A 43 29.84 -29.01 26.87
N HIS A 44 30.32 -28.04 27.63
CA HIS A 44 31.74 -27.89 27.92
C HIS A 44 32.28 -29.08 28.72
N ASP A 45 31.56 -29.49 29.78
CA ASP A 45 31.91 -30.68 30.58
C ASP A 45 31.99 -31.94 29.71
N LYS A 46 31.02 -32.16 28.81
CA LYS A 46 31.06 -33.30 27.89
C LYS A 46 32.29 -33.27 26.98
N ARG A 47 32.73 -32.10 26.50
CA ARG A 47 33.93 -31.97 25.67
C ARG A 47 35.21 -32.19 26.46
N PHE A 48 35.27 -31.69 27.69
CA PHE A 48 36.37 -31.94 28.60
C PHE A 48 36.58 -33.44 28.81
N LYS A 49 35.52 -34.19 29.12
CA LYS A 49 35.58 -35.67 29.27
C LYS A 49 36.07 -36.40 28.03
N GLN A 50 35.79 -35.88 26.83
CA GLN A 50 36.27 -36.47 25.56
C GLN A 50 37.73 -36.17 25.27
N MET A 51 38.29 -35.11 25.89
CA MET A 51 39.70 -34.74 25.74
C MET A 51 40.62 -35.50 26.69
N GLU A 52 40.07 -36.20 27.68
CA GLU A 52 40.84 -36.92 28.71
C GLU A 52 41.86 -37.90 28.13
N ALA A 53 41.53 -38.58 27.03
CA ALA A 53 42.44 -39.51 26.35
C ALA A 53 43.65 -38.83 25.66
N GLY A 54 43.61 -37.51 25.47
CA GLY A 54 44.69 -36.71 24.91
C GLY A 54 45.50 -35.95 25.95
N LEU A 55 45.24 -36.17 27.25
CA LEU A 55 46.01 -35.54 28.31
C LEU A 55 47.40 -36.19 28.42
N PRO A 56 48.41 -35.48 28.97
CA PRO A 56 49.68 -36.09 29.31
C PRO A 56 49.49 -37.27 30.28
N GLU A 57 50.37 -38.27 30.19
CA GLU A 57 50.24 -39.55 30.91
C GLU A 57 50.20 -39.38 32.45
N GLU A 58 50.78 -38.31 32.98
CA GLU A 58 50.71 -37.93 34.40
C GLU A 58 49.29 -37.64 34.90
N TYR A 59 48.35 -37.33 34.00
CA TYR A 59 46.93 -37.09 34.33
C TYR A 59 46.02 -38.29 34.04
N HIS A 60 46.55 -39.43 33.58
CA HIS A 60 45.74 -40.62 33.28
C HIS A 60 45.44 -41.51 34.50
N ASP A 61 45.97 -41.15 35.68
CA ASP A 61 45.58 -41.79 36.94
C ASP A 61 44.10 -41.53 37.25
N GLU A 62 43.37 -42.57 37.65
CA GLU A 62 41.92 -42.51 37.89
C GLU A 62 41.54 -41.44 38.92
N LYS A 63 42.32 -41.30 40.01
CA LYS A 63 42.04 -40.32 41.05
C LYS A 63 42.31 -38.90 40.57
N GLU A 64 43.35 -38.71 39.77
CA GLU A 64 43.66 -37.40 39.20
C GLU A 64 42.62 -37.00 38.14
N LEU A 65 42.16 -37.92 37.28
CA LEU A 65 41.05 -37.65 36.34
C LEU A 65 39.78 -37.20 37.07
N ASP A 66 39.38 -37.92 38.11
CA ASP A 66 38.19 -37.56 38.90
C ASP A 66 38.36 -36.21 39.60
N ARG A 67 39.55 -35.93 40.14
CA ARG A 67 39.88 -34.62 40.72
C ARG A 67 39.81 -33.51 39.67
N GLN A 68 40.36 -33.72 38.49
CA GLN A 68 40.34 -32.77 37.37
C GLN A 68 38.91 -32.49 36.91
N ARG A 69 38.06 -33.53 36.78
CA ARG A 69 36.64 -33.38 36.46
C ARG A 69 35.91 -32.51 37.48
N GLN A 70 36.09 -32.76 38.77
CA GLN A 70 35.44 -31.98 39.84
C GLN A 70 35.90 -30.53 39.85
N ILE A 71 37.21 -30.30 39.73
CA ILE A 71 37.79 -28.95 39.68
C ILE A 71 37.26 -28.21 38.45
N HIS A 72 37.34 -28.83 37.28
CA HIS A 72 36.90 -28.24 36.03
C HIS A 72 35.40 -27.91 36.03
N ASP A 73 34.54 -28.86 36.44
CA ASP A 73 33.09 -28.66 36.48
C ASP A 73 32.70 -27.50 37.41
N SER A 74 33.32 -27.43 38.60
CA SER A 74 33.08 -26.34 39.55
C SER A 74 33.56 -24.98 39.02
N LEU A 75 34.78 -24.91 38.46
CA LEU A 75 35.38 -23.66 37.96
C LEU A 75 34.67 -23.14 36.72
N ILE A 76 34.38 -24.02 35.75
CA ILE A 76 33.74 -23.60 34.49
C ILE A 76 32.27 -23.27 34.71
N THR A 77 31.52 -24.09 35.46
CA THR A 77 30.10 -23.78 35.70
C THR A 77 29.97 -22.46 36.45
N ARG A 78 30.77 -22.26 37.51
CA ARG A 78 30.76 -20.99 38.24
C ARG A 78 31.26 -19.82 37.40
N GLY A 79 32.32 -20.03 36.61
CA GLY A 79 32.88 -19.02 35.72
C GLY A 79 31.88 -18.55 34.65
N LEU A 80 31.21 -19.49 33.98
CA LEU A 80 30.18 -19.17 32.97
C LEU A 80 28.96 -18.47 33.59
N GLN A 81 28.56 -18.83 34.81
CA GLN A 81 27.52 -18.09 35.55
C GLN A 81 27.95 -16.66 35.85
N ILE A 82 29.19 -16.44 36.33
CA ILE A 82 29.70 -15.10 36.60
C ILE A 82 29.74 -14.25 35.33
N ILE A 83 30.18 -14.82 34.21
CA ILE A 83 30.19 -14.14 32.90
C ILE A 83 28.76 -13.78 32.48
N THR A 84 27.82 -14.71 32.65
CA THR A 84 26.39 -14.49 32.39
C THR A 84 25.87 -13.31 33.21
N ASP A 85 26.11 -13.31 34.52
CA ASP A 85 25.70 -12.25 35.42
C ASP A 85 26.32 -10.91 35.01
N SER A 86 27.60 -10.91 34.62
CA SER A 86 28.32 -9.71 34.16
C SER A 86 27.72 -9.11 32.89
N TYR A 87 27.28 -9.95 31.94
CA TYR A 87 26.59 -9.47 30.74
C TYR A 87 25.21 -8.91 31.05
N LEU A 88 24.48 -9.51 32.00
CA LEU A 88 23.19 -9.01 32.44
C LEU A 88 23.31 -7.74 33.29
N ASP A 89 24.39 -7.57 34.05
CA ASP A 89 24.70 -6.35 34.81
C ASP A 89 24.79 -5.12 33.90
N TYR A 90 25.31 -5.29 32.68
CA TYR A 90 25.30 -4.23 31.68
C TYR A 90 23.88 -3.82 31.28
N VAL A 91 22.97 -4.78 31.07
CA VAL A 91 21.57 -4.51 30.72
C VAL A 91 20.85 -3.84 31.89
N ASP A 92 21.05 -4.33 33.11
CA ASP A 92 20.51 -3.73 34.33
C ASP A 92 20.94 -2.29 34.50
N LYS A 93 22.24 -2.01 34.33
CA LYS A 93 22.77 -0.65 34.41
C LYS A 93 22.06 0.28 33.42
N LYS A 94 21.94 -0.15 32.16
CA LYS A 94 21.26 0.63 31.11
C LYS A 94 19.78 0.86 31.40
N CYS A 95 19.09 -0.14 31.95
CA CYS A 95 17.68 -0.02 32.33
C CYS A 95 17.49 0.87 33.57
N ALA A 96 18.34 0.73 34.57
CA ALA A 96 18.33 1.53 35.79
C ALA A 96 18.59 3.02 35.52
N GLU A 97 19.58 3.33 34.67
CA GLU A 97 19.87 4.70 34.21
C GLU A 97 18.67 5.36 33.51
N ASN A 98 17.74 4.56 32.98
CA ASN A 98 16.57 5.02 32.25
C ASN A 98 15.23 4.76 32.99
N ASN A 99 15.28 4.28 34.24
CA ASN A 99 14.10 3.93 35.06
C ASN A 99 13.13 2.95 34.36
N LEU A 100 13.67 1.94 33.67
CA LEU A 100 12.88 0.93 32.95
C LEU A 100 12.72 -0.35 33.77
N PRO A 101 11.53 -1.00 33.73
CA PRO A 101 11.36 -2.31 34.34
C PRO A 101 12.16 -3.37 33.58
N ILE A 102 12.95 -4.15 34.32
CA ILE A 102 13.82 -5.19 33.78
C ILE A 102 13.55 -6.55 34.42
N GLU A 103 13.64 -7.60 33.62
CA GLU A 103 13.66 -8.99 34.05
C GLU A 103 14.92 -9.69 33.51
N ARG A 104 15.58 -10.49 34.35
CA ARG A 104 16.77 -11.25 33.99
C ARG A 104 16.43 -12.69 33.64
N ARG A 105 17.06 -13.21 32.58
CA ARG A 105 16.98 -14.63 32.18
C ARG A 105 18.38 -15.21 31.97
N SER A 106 18.88 -15.93 32.97
CA SER A 106 20.09 -16.75 32.87
C SER A 106 19.68 -18.16 32.49
N LEU A 107 20.14 -18.64 31.33
CA LEU A 107 19.67 -19.87 30.71
C LEU A 107 20.86 -20.81 30.44
N GLU A 108 20.69 -22.10 30.71
CA GLU A 108 21.71 -23.11 30.42
C GLU A 108 21.30 -23.98 29.23
N GLY A 109 22.15 -24.11 28.22
CA GLY A 109 22.02 -25.14 27.19
C GLY A 109 22.62 -24.76 25.85
N ARG A 110 22.04 -25.26 24.76
CA ARG A 110 22.41 -24.86 23.40
C ARG A 110 21.77 -23.51 23.09
N ASN A 111 22.59 -22.47 22.91
CA ASN A 111 22.19 -21.07 22.77
C ASN A 111 20.94 -20.87 21.91
N TRP A 112 21.00 -21.16 20.61
CA TRP A 112 19.85 -20.97 19.73
C TRP A 112 18.59 -21.75 20.13
N LYS A 113 18.75 -22.95 20.72
CA LYS A 113 17.63 -23.84 21.06
C LYS A 113 16.88 -23.29 22.27
N VAL A 114 17.60 -22.99 23.34
CA VAL A 114 17.02 -22.48 24.59
C VAL A 114 16.47 -21.07 24.39
N LEU A 115 17.13 -20.24 23.57
CA LEU A 115 16.58 -18.93 23.18
C LEU A 115 15.25 -19.08 22.45
N ALA A 116 15.18 -19.93 21.42
CA ALA A 116 13.94 -20.13 20.67
C ALA A 116 12.82 -20.74 21.54
N GLU A 117 13.15 -21.63 22.46
CA GLU A 117 12.21 -22.22 23.42
C GLU A 117 11.68 -21.16 24.39
N ASP A 118 12.54 -20.34 25.00
CA ASP A 118 12.12 -19.28 25.93
C ASP A 118 11.25 -18.23 25.22
N ILE A 119 11.67 -17.76 24.04
CA ILE A 119 10.91 -16.77 23.26
C ILE A 119 9.53 -17.31 22.90
N ASN A 120 9.44 -18.53 22.34
CA ASN A 120 8.15 -19.10 21.96
C ASN A 120 7.26 -19.39 23.16
N THR A 121 7.83 -19.81 24.30
CA THR A 121 7.06 -20.14 25.51
C THR A 121 6.47 -18.88 26.16
N ASN A 122 7.24 -17.80 26.24
CA ASN A 122 6.82 -16.58 26.93
C ASN A 122 6.13 -15.55 26.02
N ALA A 123 6.18 -15.75 24.69
CA ALA A 123 5.49 -14.92 23.70
C ALA A 123 5.74 -13.41 23.84
N TYR A 124 7.02 -13.03 23.91
CA TYR A 124 7.40 -11.61 23.97
C TYR A 124 6.93 -10.87 22.71
N ASP A 125 6.51 -9.61 22.82
CA ASP A 125 6.02 -8.88 21.62
C ASP A 125 7.13 -8.59 20.60
N LEU A 126 8.34 -8.25 21.06
CA LEU A 126 9.51 -7.92 20.23
C LEU A 126 10.78 -8.58 20.77
N VAL A 127 11.56 -9.19 19.89
CA VAL A 127 12.92 -9.68 20.16
C VAL A 127 13.90 -8.82 19.39
N ILE A 128 14.88 -8.22 20.08
CA ILE A 128 15.95 -7.42 19.46
C ILE A 128 17.26 -8.16 19.63
N MET A 129 17.85 -8.61 18.53
CA MET A 129 19.02 -9.49 18.55
C MET A 129 20.11 -8.97 17.62
N GLY A 130 21.37 -9.10 18.04
CA GLY A 130 22.52 -8.76 17.21
C GLY A 130 22.60 -9.65 15.95
N ALA A 131 23.01 -9.06 14.82
CA ALA A 131 23.24 -9.82 13.60
C ALA A 131 24.44 -10.75 13.70
N LEU A 132 25.51 -10.31 14.37
CA LEU A 132 26.74 -11.06 14.59
C LEU A 132 27.06 -11.11 16.08
N GLY A 133 27.68 -12.20 16.52
CA GLY A 133 28.12 -12.37 17.92
C GLY A 133 29.64 -12.30 18.06
N VAL A 134 30.15 -12.52 19.26
CA VAL A 134 31.60 -12.41 19.59
C VAL A 134 32.53 -13.32 18.77
N GLY A 135 32.00 -14.41 18.20
CA GLY A 135 32.75 -15.35 17.35
C GLY A 135 32.75 -15.00 15.86
N ALA A 136 32.33 -13.80 15.47
CA ALA A 136 32.26 -13.41 14.07
C ALA A 136 33.66 -13.27 13.44
N VAL A 137 33.80 -13.79 12.22
CA VAL A 137 34.98 -13.65 11.36
C VAL A 137 34.67 -12.75 10.15
N LYS A 138 35.70 -12.34 9.39
CA LYS A 138 35.59 -11.37 8.29
C LYS A 138 34.47 -11.67 7.28
N ASP A 139 34.27 -12.93 6.92
CA ASP A 139 33.26 -13.34 5.92
C ASP A 139 31.90 -13.70 6.54
N SER A 140 31.67 -13.36 7.83
CA SER A 140 30.40 -13.62 8.50
C SER A 140 29.32 -12.67 8.00
N VAL A 141 28.26 -13.23 7.44
CA VAL A 141 27.12 -12.47 6.94
C VAL A 141 26.00 -12.33 7.99
N ILE A 142 25.74 -13.41 8.72
CA ILE A 142 24.76 -13.48 9.81
C ILE A 142 25.21 -14.54 10.83
N GLY A 143 24.95 -14.29 12.11
CA GLY A 143 25.30 -15.18 13.20
C GLY A 143 24.46 -16.46 13.17
N SER A 144 25.10 -17.60 13.45
CA SER A 144 24.44 -18.91 13.44
C SER A 144 23.31 -19.03 14.48
N ASN A 145 23.47 -18.38 15.64
CA ASN A 145 22.41 -18.30 16.64
C ASN A 145 21.24 -17.44 16.14
N THR A 146 21.52 -16.25 15.61
CA THR A 146 20.51 -15.32 15.07
C THR A 146 19.67 -15.99 13.99
N GLU A 147 20.31 -16.65 13.03
CA GLU A 147 19.61 -17.33 11.94
C GLU A 147 18.71 -18.47 12.46
N ARG A 148 19.24 -19.32 13.36
CA ARG A 148 18.49 -20.48 13.89
C ARG A 148 17.31 -20.07 14.77
N VAL A 149 17.46 -19.00 15.55
CA VAL A 149 16.39 -18.43 16.38
C VAL A 149 15.32 -17.81 15.49
N LEU A 150 15.69 -16.94 14.54
CA LEU A 150 14.74 -16.29 13.65
C LEU A 150 13.91 -17.29 12.84
N ARG A 151 14.53 -18.38 12.36
CA ARG A 151 13.82 -19.48 11.69
C ARG A 151 12.86 -20.27 12.58
N ARG A 152 12.85 -20.09 13.91
CA ARG A 152 12.02 -20.89 14.85
C ARG A 152 11.06 -20.08 15.70
N VAL A 153 11.24 -18.77 15.78
CA VAL A 153 10.32 -17.88 16.47
C VAL A 153 9.14 -17.54 15.54
N ARG A 154 7.91 -17.66 16.06
CA ARG A 154 6.67 -17.43 15.28
C ARG A 154 5.70 -16.45 15.92
N ASN A 155 5.85 -16.18 17.21
CA ASN A 155 4.93 -15.39 18.02
C ASN A 155 5.48 -14.02 18.43
N SER A 156 6.70 -13.67 17.99
CA SER A 156 7.36 -12.40 18.30
C SER A 156 7.89 -11.75 17.04
N ASP A 157 7.78 -10.42 16.91
CA ASP A 157 8.52 -9.70 15.87
C ASP A 157 10.02 -9.78 16.17
N MET A 158 10.85 -9.91 15.13
CA MET A 158 12.30 -10.10 15.26
C MET A 158 13.05 -8.91 14.62
N LEU A 159 13.62 -8.04 15.44
CA LEU A 159 14.49 -6.95 15.01
C LEU A 159 15.96 -7.36 15.08
N ILE A 160 16.61 -7.47 13.92
CA ILE A 160 18.01 -7.87 13.79
C ILE A 160 18.89 -6.65 13.56
N ILE A 161 19.82 -6.44 14.50
CA ILE A 161 20.71 -5.27 14.52
C ILE A 161 21.96 -5.56 13.70
N LYS A 162 21.99 -4.99 12.49
CA LYS A 162 23.10 -5.08 11.53
C LYS A 162 24.02 -3.87 11.57
N GLN A 163 23.51 -2.72 12.00
CA GLN A 163 24.29 -1.50 12.16
C GLN A 163 24.60 -1.27 13.64
N ILE A 164 25.87 -0.98 13.94
CA ILE A 164 26.35 -0.70 15.30
C ILE A 164 26.17 0.78 15.68
N GLN A 165 25.70 1.61 14.75
CA GLN A 165 25.34 2.99 15.04
C GLN A 165 23.94 3.05 15.68
N PRO A 166 23.72 3.98 16.62
CA PRO A 166 22.40 4.21 17.20
C PRO A 166 21.35 4.52 16.14
N MET A 167 20.15 3.94 16.29
CA MET A 167 19.03 4.19 15.40
C MET A 167 18.25 5.44 15.85
N THR A 168 18.82 6.63 15.62
CA THR A 168 18.27 7.92 16.10
C THR A 168 17.59 8.75 15.01
N GLY A 169 17.63 8.32 13.74
CA GLY A 169 17.05 9.01 12.60
C GLY A 169 17.19 8.22 11.31
N GLY A 170 16.74 8.80 10.20
CA GLY A 170 16.65 8.13 8.89
C GLY A 170 15.22 7.76 8.53
N ARG A 171 15.05 6.89 7.53
CA ARG A 171 13.73 6.44 7.06
C ARG A 171 13.47 4.97 7.36
N ILE A 172 12.19 4.62 7.45
CA ILE A 172 11.71 3.24 7.56
C ILE A 172 11.19 2.82 6.19
N VAL A 173 11.68 1.68 5.69
CA VAL A 173 11.20 1.09 4.43
C VAL A 173 10.45 -0.19 4.76
N VAL A 174 9.26 -0.38 4.22
CA VAL A 174 8.44 -1.58 4.39
C VAL A 174 8.29 -2.27 3.04
N ALA A 175 8.72 -3.52 2.92
CA ALA A 175 8.47 -4.32 1.72
C ALA A 175 7.10 -5.02 1.82
N VAL A 176 6.24 -4.78 0.83
CA VAL A 176 4.86 -5.27 0.80
C VAL A 176 4.62 -6.15 -0.43
N ASP A 177 4.05 -7.33 -0.19
CA ASP A 177 3.71 -8.33 -1.21
C ASP A 177 2.23 -8.71 -1.20
N GLY A 178 1.41 -8.06 -0.37
CA GLY A 178 -0.02 -8.36 -0.19
C GLY A 178 -0.33 -9.44 0.84
N SER A 179 0.68 -10.11 1.40
CA SER A 179 0.46 -11.09 2.47
C SER A 179 0.05 -10.42 3.80
N PRO A 180 -0.65 -11.14 4.69
CA PRO A 180 -0.99 -10.61 6.00
C PRO A 180 0.23 -10.19 6.83
N TYR A 181 1.37 -10.87 6.64
CA TYR A 181 2.61 -10.56 7.35
C TYR A 181 3.25 -9.26 6.86
N SER A 182 3.16 -8.95 5.56
CA SER A 182 3.71 -7.72 5.03
C SER A 182 2.86 -6.51 5.37
N PHE A 183 1.52 -6.63 5.37
CA PHE A 183 0.64 -5.60 5.92
C PHE A 183 0.78 -5.45 7.44
N GLY A 184 1.02 -6.54 8.18
CA GLY A 184 1.36 -6.47 9.61
C GLY A 184 2.65 -5.67 9.84
N GLY A 185 3.64 -5.89 8.97
CA GLY A 185 4.87 -5.11 8.92
C GLY A 185 4.63 -3.63 8.61
N LEU A 186 3.72 -3.30 7.70
CA LEU A 186 3.31 -1.92 7.42
C LEU A 186 2.72 -1.24 8.66
N MET A 187 1.75 -1.87 9.32
CA MET A 187 1.16 -1.31 10.54
C MET A 187 2.22 -1.09 11.63
N THR A 188 3.19 -2.00 11.72
CA THR A 188 4.35 -1.83 12.58
C THR A 188 5.21 -0.64 12.16
N GLY A 189 5.52 -0.50 10.88
CA GLY A 189 6.29 0.62 10.32
C GLY A 189 5.63 1.98 10.56
N LEU A 190 4.32 2.10 10.34
CA LEU A 190 3.55 3.33 10.60
C LEU A 190 3.59 3.71 12.09
N ALA A 191 3.41 2.74 12.98
CA ALA A 191 3.49 2.99 14.42
C ALA A 191 4.88 3.44 14.87
N LEU A 192 5.95 2.80 14.35
CA LEU A 192 7.33 3.19 14.62
C LEU A 192 7.65 4.58 14.01
N GLY A 193 7.18 4.85 12.81
CA GLY A 193 7.37 6.14 12.13
C GLY A 193 6.78 7.29 12.92
N LYS A 194 5.55 7.14 13.44
CA LYS A 194 4.93 8.11 14.35
C LYS A 194 5.71 8.28 15.65
N ALA A 195 6.12 7.17 16.26
CA ALA A 195 6.77 7.17 17.58
C ALA A 195 8.17 7.79 17.56
N PHE A 196 8.93 7.55 16.47
CA PHE A 196 10.31 8.03 16.31
C PHE A 196 10.44 9.23 15.37
N ASN A 197 9.33 9.76 14.86
CA ASN A 197 9.29 10.83 13.87
C ASN A 197 10.15 10.51 12.63
N MET A 198 9.99 9.29 12.10
CA MET A 198 10.73 8.80 10.93
C MET A 198 9.78 8.65 9.74
N PRO A 199 10.15 9.14 8.54
CA PRO A 199 9.34 8.94 7.35
C PRO A 199 9.26 7.45 7.01
N VAL A 200 8.06 7.01 6.63
CA VAL A 200 7.78 5.62 6.23
C VAL A 200 7.56 5.58 4.72
N GLU A 201 8.18 4.61 4.06
CA GLU A 201 8.00 4.32 2.64
C GLU A 201 7.63 2.85 2.45
N ALA A 202 6.58 2.58 1.68
CA ALA A 202 6.19 1.25 1.27
C ALA A 202 6.75 0.96 -0.12
N ILE A 203 7.41 -0.18 -0.28
CA ILE A 203 7.93 -0.65 -1.57
C ILE A 203 7.34 -2.01 -1.90
N SER A 204 7.11 -2.25 -3.17
CA SER A 204 6.64 -3.53 -3.67
C SER A 204 7.41 -3.89 -4.93
N ALA A 205 7.70 -5.18 -5.13
CA ALA A 205 8.50 -5.64 -6.25
C ALA A 205 7.81 -6.81 -6.96
N PHE A 206 7.78 -6.77 -8.28
CA PHE A 206 7.21 -7.82 -9.13
C PHE A 206 8.26 -8.26 -10.16
N ASP A 207 8.30 -9.54 -10.50
CA ASP A 207 9.28 -10.09 -11.43
C ASP A 207 8.62 -10.45 -12.77
N PRO A 208 8.68 -9.57 -13.78
CA PRO A 208 8.22 -9.92 -15.12
C PRO A 208 9.18 -10.88 -15.81
N TYR A 209 10.45 -10.97 -15.39
CA TYR A 209 11.48 -11.65 -16.17
C TYR A 209 11.52 -13.17 -15.99
N PHE A 210 10.93 -13.69 -14.91
CA PHE A 210 10.99 -15.12 -14.58
C PHE A 210 10.42 -16.02 -15.69
N HIS A 211 9.28 -15.66 -16.26
CA HIS A 211 8.65 -16.51 -17.27
C HIS A 211 9.47 -16.55 -18.56
N TYR A 212 10.13 -15.46 -18.98
CA TYR A 212 11.04 -15.50 -20.14
C TYR A 212 12.19 -16.48 -19.93
N ALA A 213 12.80 -16.46 -18.74
CA ALA A 213 13.87 -17.41 -18.40
C ALA A 213 13.37 -18.86 -18.39
N ALA A 214 12.18 -19.10 -17.83
CA ALA A 214 11.56 -20.42 -17.81
C ALA A 214 11.21 -20.91 -19.23
N PHE A 215 10.58 -20.06 -20.06
CA PHE A 215 10.23 -20.38 -21.44
C PHE A 215 11.46 -20.69 -22.28
N HIS A 216 12.53 -19.89 -22.16
CA HIS A 216 13.78 -20.13 -22.85
C HIS A 216 14.36 -21.51 -22.47
N SER A 217 14.38 -21.83 -21.18
CA SER A 217 14.84 -23.13 -20.69
C SER A 217 14.00 -24.29 -21.22
N ILE A 218 12.67 -24.17 -21.23
CA ILE A 218 11.76 -25.24 -21.69
C ILE A 218 11.88 -25.44 -23.21
N SER A 219 12.03 -24.36 -23.98
CA SER A 219 12.19 -24.42 -25.43
C SER A 219 13.40 -25.25 -25.87
N GLY A 220 14.46 -25.28 -25.07
CA GLY A 220 15.65 -26.08 -25.33
C GLY A 220 15.51 -27.58 -25.03
N VAL A 221 14.44 -28.00 -24.34
CA VAL A 221 14.22 -29.39 -23.91
C VAL A 221 13.08 -30.06 -24.68
N LEU A 222 12.14 -29.29 -25.22
CA LEU A 222 10.98 -29.85 -25.92
C LEU A 222 11.34 -30.40 -27.31
N ASN A 223 10.82 -31.59 -27.61
CA ASN A 223 10.87 -32.15 -28.95
C ASN A 223 9.91 -31.41 -29.91
N GLU A 224 10.04 -31.65 -31.21
CA GLU A 224 9.31 -30.89 -32.23
C GLU A 224 7.78 -31.03 -32.13
N GLU A 225 7.29 -32.20 -31.69
CA GLU A 225 5.87 -32.46 -31.48
C GLU A 225 5.32 -31.70 -30.26
N ALA A 226 6.03 -31.74 -29.13
CA ALA A 226 5.64 -31.02 -27.92
C ALA A 226 5.73 -29.50 -28.08
N GLY A 227 6.72 -29.01 -28.83
CA GLY A 227 6.85 -27.58 -29.13
C GLY A 227 5.69 -27.01 -29.95
N LYS A 228 5.12 -27.81 -30.87
CA LYS A 228 3.93 -27.43 -31.66
C LYS A 228 2.67 -27.32 -30.80
N VAL A 229 2.51 -28.20 -29.81
CA VAL A 229 1.38 -28.16 -28.86
C VAL A 229 1.50 -26.98 -27.90
N PHE A 230 2.72 -26.64 -27.46
CA PHE A 230 2.96 -25.59 -26.48
C PHE A 230 2.77 -24.16 -27.03
N ARG A 231 2.85 -23.96 -28.35
CA ARG A 231 2.61 -22.68 -29.04
C ARG A 231 3.38 -21.49 -28.44
N PHE A 232 4.71 -21.61 -28.36
CA PHE A 232 5.59 -20.62 -27.71
C PHE A 232 5.34 -19.16 -28.11
N LYS A 233 5.19 -18.85 -29.40
CA LYS A 233 4.99 -17.47 -29.88
C LYS A 233 3.69 -16.84 -29.35
N GLU A 234 2.63 -17.64 -29.20
CA GLU A 234 1.35 -17.18 -28.64
C GLU A 234 1.45 -16.98 -27.13
N GLN A 235 2.14 -17.90 -26.43
CA GLN A 235 2.40 -17.81 -24.99
C GLN A 235 3.27 -16.60 -24.65
N GLU A 236 4.38 -16.39 -25.35
CA GLU A 236 5.32 -15.28 -25.14
C GLU A 236 4.62 -13.93 -25.32
N LYS A 237 3.85 -13.77 -26.42
CA LYS A 237 3.06 -12.56 -26.66
C LYS A 237 2.01 -12.29 -25.58
N LEU A 238 1.34 -13.33 -25.07
CA LEU A 238 0.36 -13.19 -23.99
C LEU A 238 1.03 -12.73 -22.69
N HIS A 239 2.24 -13.20 -22.41
CA HIS A 239 2.97 -12.81 -21.21
C HIS A 239 3.48 -11.35 -21.27
N GLU A 240 4.03 -10.94 -22.42
CA GLU A 240 4.45 -9.55 -22.67
C GLU A 240 3.29 -8.56 -22.59
N GLU A 241 2.16 -8.84 -23.26
CA GLU A 241 1.08 -7.85 -23.42
C GLU A 241 0.14 -7.79 -22.19
N ILE A 242 -0.12 -8.94 -21.54
CA ILE A 242 -1.20 -9.07 -20.55
C ILE A 242 -0.68 -9.39 -19.16
N ILE A 243 0.30 -10.29 -19.04
CA ILE A 243 0.73 -10.79 -17.72
C ILE A 243 1.62 -9.78 -17.00
N ASP A 244 2.56 -9.14 -17.69
CA ASP A 244 3.44 -8.14 -17.07
C ASP A 244 2.66 -6.93 -16.56
N SER A 245 1.74 -6.42 -17.38
CA SER A 245 0.84 -5.33 -17.00
C SER A 245 -0.14 -5.75 -15.89
N GLY A 246 -0.63 -7.00 -15.92
CA GLY A 246 -1.48 -7.58 -14.88
C GLY A 246 -0.77 -7.72 -13.53
N LEU A 247 0.45 -8.26 -13.51
CA LEU A 247 1.26 -8.40 -12.31
C LEU A 247 1.61 -7.03 -11.71
N ALA A 248 2.08 -6.09 -12.52
CA ALA A 248 2.36 -4.73 -12.07
C ALA A 248 1.13 -4.10 -11.40
N LYS A 249 -0.06 -4.32 -11.96
CA LYS A 249 -1.32 -3.82 -11.39
C LYS A 249 -1.66 -4.45 -10.04
N ILE A 250 -1.42 -5.75 -9.86
CA ILE A 250 -1.63 -6.44 -8.58
C ILE A 250 -0.72 -5.83 -7.50
N TYR A 251 0.58 -5.71 -7.76
CA TYR A 251 1.50 -5.16 -6.76
C TYR A 251 1.29 -3.66 -6.53
N GLN A 252 0.87 -2.91 -7.55
CA GLN A 252 0.42 -1.53 -7.37
C GLN A 252 -0.81 -1.45 -6.47
N SER A 253 -1.78 -2.36 -6.60
CA SER A 253 -2.96 -2.41 -5.73
C SER A 253 -2.58 -2.60 -4.26
N HIS A 254 -1.57 -3.44 -3.97
CA HIS A 254 -1.05 -3.59 -2.60
C HIS A 254 -0.48 -2.28 -2.06
N LEU A 255 0.23 -1.51 -2.87
CA LEU A 255 0.74 -0.18 -2.49
C LEU A 255 -0.38 0.83 -2.29
N ASP A 256 -1.43 0.79 -3.11
CA ASP A 256 -2.59 1.67 -2.95
C ASP A 256 -3.34 1.37 -1.64
N ILE A 257 -3.52 0.09 -1.29
CA ILE A 257 -4.04 -0.34 0.01
C ILE A 257 -3.14 0.18 1.15
N CYS A 258 -1.82 0.19 0.99
CA CYS A 258 -0.93 0.74 2.01
C CYS A 258 -1.19 2.23 2.25
N ARG A 259 -1.49 3.02 1.20
CA ARG A 259 -1.84 4.44 1.35
C ARG A 259 -3.16 4.62 2.08
N GLU A 260 -4.18 3.80 1.77
CA GLU A 260 -5.46 3.86 2.47
C GLU A 260 -5.31 3.54 3.97
N LEU A 261 -4.56 2.48 4.29
CA LEU A 261 -4.27 2.12 5.69
C LEU A 261 -3.49 3.22 6.42
N ALA A 262 -2.51 3.84 5.75
CA ALA A 262 -1.77 4.98 6.29
C ALA A 262 -2.69 6.18 6.55
N GLN A 263 -3.60 6.50 5.63
CA GLN A 263 -4.56 7.60 5.77
C GLN A 263 -5.57 7.35 6.89
N ALA A 264 -6.03 6.10 7.07
CA ALA A 264 -6.86 5.70 8.21
C ALA A 264 -6.12 5.94 9.54
N GLU A 265 -4.80 5.77 9.52
CA GLU A 265 -3.89 6.10 10.61
C GLU A 265 -3.50 7.59 10.66
N GLN A 266 -4.10 8.47 9.86
CA GLN A 266 -3.80 9.91 9.79
C GLN A 266 -2.33 10.21 9.47
N THR A 267 -1.69 9.36 8.66
CA THR A 267 -0.34 9.57 8.14
C THR A 267 -0.34 9.37 6.62
N ASP A 268 0.67 9.91 5.95
CA ASP A 268 0.92 9.60 4.55
C ASP A 268 2.09 8.61 4.43
N VAL A 269 2.10 7.84 3.35
CA VAL A 269 3.17 6.88 3.06
C VAL A 269 3.56 7.01 1.60
N LYS A 270 4.85 7.27 1.37
CA LYS A 270 5.40 7.21 0.01
C LYS A 270 5.36 5.77 -0.47
N THR A 271 4.98 5.56 -1.72
CA THR A 271 4.93 4.21 -2.33
C THR A 271 5.81 4.13 -3.55
N THR A 272 6.58 3.04 -3.69
CA THR A 272 7.42 2.80 -4.87
C THR A 272 7.25 1.37 -5.38
N LEU A 273 6.87 1.22 -6.65
CA LEU A 273 6.82 -0.06 -7.35
C LEU A 273 8.18 -0.34 -8.02
N LEU A 274 8.71 -1.55 -7.83
CA LEU A 274 9.99 -2.00 -8.35
C LEU A 274 9.79 -3.13 -9.37
N ASP A 275 10.46 -3.00 -10.50
CA ASP A 275 10.48 -4.02 -11.56
C ASP A 275 11.72 -4.92 -11.40
N GLY A 276 11.46 -6.22 -11.21
CA GLY A 276 12.39 -7.33 -11.21
C GLY A 276 12.33 -8.19 -9.95
N LYS A 277 13.24 -9.15 -9.86
CA LYS A 277 13.28 -10.11 -8.75
C LYS A 277 13.32 -9.42 -7.38
N ALA A 278 12.34 -9.76 -6.53
CA ALA A 278 12.00 -8.98 -5.35
C ALA A 278 13.18 -8.69 -4.40
N PHE A 279 13.86 -9.73 -3.89
CA PHE A 279 14.97 -9.50 -2.95
C PHE A 279 16.11 -8.68 -3.58
N GLU A 280 16.42 -8.89 -4.86
CA GLU A 280 17.49 -8.20 -5.56
C GLU A 280 17.18 -6.71 -5.71
N LYS A 281 15.96 -6.39 -6.18
CA LYS A 281 15.52 -5.01 -6.39
C LYS A 281 15.37 -4.26 -5.07
N ILE A 282 14.88 -4.92 -4.02
CA ILE A 282 14.84 -4.33 -2.68
C ILE A 282 16.25 -4.03 -2.18
N ILE A 283 17.21 -4.96 -2.33
CA ILE A 283 18.62 -4.72 -1.95
C ILE A 283 19.21 -3.54 -2.72
N GLN A 284 19.02 -3.49 -4.04
CA GLN A 284 19.47 -2.38 -4.87
C GLN A 284 18.85 -1.06 -4.42
N TYR A 285 17.56 -1.08 -4.07
CA TYR A 285 16.84 0.10 -3.58
C TYR A 285 17.39 0.61 -2.25
N VAL A 286 17.55 -0.25 -1.24
CA VAL A 286 18.06 0.14 0.08
C VAL A 286 19.56 0.43 0.09
N ARG A 287 20.32 0.03 -0.95
CA ARG A 287 21.74 0.39 -1.09
C ARG A 287 21.96 1.81 -1.61
N LYS A 288 21.02 2.35 -2.40
CA LYS A 288 21.10 3.73 -2.92
C LYS A 288 21.03 4.75 -1.80
N ASP A 289 20.16 4.49 -0.84
CA ASP A 289 19.98 5.30 0.36
C ASP A 289 19.60 4.37 1.51
N ILE A 290 20.56 4.10 2.40
CA ILE A 290 20.48 3.08 3.46
C ILE A 290 19.44 3.52 4.49
N PRO A 291 18.27 2.86 4.58
CA PRO A 291 17.28 3.20 5.58
C PRO A 291 17.79 2.79 6.96
N ALA A 292 17.22 3.41 8.00
CA ALA A 292 17.51 3.01 9.37
C ALA A 292 16.96 1.61 9.66
N LEU A 293 15.81 1.28 9.06
CA LEU A 293 15.11 0.04 9.24
C LEU A 293 14.43 -0.42 7.94
N LEU A 294 14.65 -1.67 7.56
CA LEU A 294 13.85 -2.39 6.57
C LEU A 294 12.90 -3.35 7.29
N ILE A 295 11.60 -3.27 7.00
CA ILE A 295 10.57 -4.14 7.54
C ILE A 295 10.09 -5.10 6.45
N VAL A 296 10.03 -6.38 6.78
CA VAL A 296 9.59 -7.45 5.87
C VAL A 296 8.70 -8.44 6.62
N GLY A 297 7.75 -9.06 5.93
CA GLY A 297 7.02 -10.21 6.47
C GLY A 297 7.94 -11.42 6.65
N ARG A 298 7.71 -12.27 7.66
CA ARG A 298 8.45 -13.53 7.81
C ARG A 298 8.30 -14.44 6.59
N ILE A 299 7.07 -14.57 6.10
CA ILE A 299 6.68 -15.33 4.91
C ILE A 299 5.78 -14.46 4.03
N GLY A 300 5.60 -14.87 2.77
CA GLY A 300 4.89 -14.08 1.76
C GLY A 300 3.60 -14.72 1.26
N VAL A 301 3.03 -14.16 0.19
CA VAL A 301 1.72 -14.57 -0.36
C VAL A 301 1.69 -16.01 -0.91
N HIS A 302 2.83 -16.55 -1.36
CA HIS A 302 2.96 -17.91 -1.88
C HIS A 302 3.53 -18.89 -0.85
N SER A 303 3.30 -18.65 0.44
CA SER A 303 3.87 -19.46 1.51
C SER A 303 2.83 -20.35 2.18
N ASP A 304 3.24 -21.57 2.51
CA ASP A 304 2.49 -22.45 3.40
C ASP A 304 2.64 -22.01 4.86
N GLU A 305 1.67 -22.37 5.70
CA GLU A 305 1.66 -21.94 7.11
C GLU A 305 2.82 -22.52 7.94
N ASP A 306 3.32 -23.70 7.57
CA ASP A 306 4.41 -24.41 8.23
C ASP A 306 5.81 -23.94 7.80
N MET A 307 5.89 -23.13 6.73
CA MET A 307 7.14 -22.58 6.23
C MET A 307 7.86 -21.78 7.31
N ASP A 308 9.18 -21.94 7.41
CA ASP A 308 9.94 -21.30 8.48
C ASP A 308 10.21 -19.82 8.22
N ILE A 309 10.74 -19.51 7.04
CA ILE A 309 11.06 -18.17 6.56
C ILE A 309 10.90 -18.14 5.03
N GLY A 310 10.41 -17.02 4.50
CA GLY A 310 10.35 -16.79 3.06
C GLY A 310 11.74 -16.60 2.46
N SER A 311 11.95 -17.08 1.23
CA SER A 311 13.22 -16.95 0.51
C SER A 311 13.66 -15.50 0.31
N ASN A 312 12.72 -14.59 0.02
CA ASN A 312 12.99 -13.16 -0.08
C ASN A 312 13.49 -12.60 1.26
N THR A 313 12.79 -12.92 2.35
CA THR A 313 13.14 -12.49 3.72
C THR A 313 14.50 -13.02 4.14
N GLU A 314 14.83 -14.27 3.82
CA GLU A 314 16.17 -14.82 4.09
C GLU A 314 17.27 -14.08 3.32
N ASN A 315 17.09 -13.84 2.02
CA ASN A 315 18.07 -13.14 1.21
C ASN A 315 18.28 -11.69 1.68
N LEU A 316 17.20 -11.02 2.08
CA LEU A 316 17.23 -9.67 2.64
C LEU A 316 17.93 -9.65 4.00
N LEU A 317 17.62 -10.60 4.89
CA LEU A 317 18.29 -10.74 6.18
C LEU A 317 19.81 -10.87 6.02
N ARG A 318 20.26 -11.64 5.04
CA ARG A 318 21.69 -11.83 4.76
C ARG A 318 22.32 -10.58 4.13
N SER A 319 21.72 -10.03 3.09
CA SER A 319 22.40 -9.11 2.18
C SER A 319 22.04 -7.62 2.32
N ALA A 320 20.96 -7.28 3.02
CA ALA A 320 20.57 -5.89 3.23
C ALA A 320 21.59 -5.16 4.14
N PRO A 321 21.96 -3.91 3.84
CA PRO A 321 22.94 -3.16 4.62
C PRO A 321 22.34 -2.43 5.83
N CYS A 322 21.06 -2.58 6.13
CA CYS A 322 20.36 -1.87 7.22
C CYS A 322 19.88 -2.85 8.30
N ASN A 323 19.43 -2.33 9.44
CA ASN A 323 18.70 -3.14 10.42
C ASN A 323 17.43 -3.71 9.77
N ILE A 324 17.04 -4.92 10.14
CA ILE A 324 15.89 -5.60 9.55
C ILE A 324 14.90 -6.05 10.63
N LEU A 325 13.64 -5.67 10.49
CA LEU A 325 12.55 -6.19 11.30
C LEU A 325 11.78 -7.23 10.48
N VAL A 326 11.77 -8.45 10.96
CA VAL A 326 10.97 -9.54 10.41
C VAL A 326 9.67 -9.62 11.20
N SER A 327 8.56 -9.27 10.54
CA SER A 327 7.23 -9.22 11.11
C SER A 327 6.62 -10.62 11.18
N ASN A 328 6.21 -11.02 12.38
CA ASN A 328 5.31 -12.14 12.65
C ASN A 328 3.87 -11.68 12.90
N ARG A 329 3.65 -10.37 13.04
CA ARG A 329 2.30 -9.81 13.10
C ARG A 329 1.57 -9.99 11.78
N LYS A 330 0.31 -10.42 11.86
CA LYS A 330 -0.62 -10.45 10.72
C LYS A 330 -1.55 -9.24 10.77
N HIS A 331 -1.81 -8.65 9.62
CA HIS A 331 -2.90 -7.69 9.43
C HIS A 331 -3.59 -8.01 8.12
N VAL A 332 -4.91 -8.16 8.15
CA VAL A 332 -5.73 -8.35 6.96
C VAL A 332 -6.52 -7.06 6.74
N PRO A 333 -6.30 -6.34 5.63
CA PRO A 333 -7.07 -5.14 5.33
C PRO A 333 -8.57 -5.46 5.21
N PRO A 334 -9.47 -4.48 5.42
CA PRO A 334 -10.90 -4.67 5.23
C PRO A 334 -11.23 -5.19 3.83
N ILE A 335 -12.22 -6.09 3.73
CA ILE A 335 -12.61 -6.74 2.47
C ILE A 335 -13.00 -5.70 1.42
N ASP A 336 -13.69 -4.63 1.81
CA ASP A 336 -14.12 -3.60 0.88
C ASP A 336 -12.93 -2.82 0.29
N THR A 337 -11.92 -2.50 1.12
CA THR A 337 -10.65 -1.89 0.67
C THR A 337 -9.91 -2.82 -0.30
N LEU A 338 -9.80 -4.11 0.03
CA LEU A 338 -9.18 -5.10 -0.87
C LEU A 338 -9.93 -5.15 -2.20
N ALA A 339 -11.25 -5.25 -2.14
CA ALA A 339 -12.10 -5.37 -3.32
C ALA A 339 -12.07 -4.13 -4.20
N GLU A 340 -11.97 -2.92 -3.63
CA GLU A 340 -11.89 -1.68 -4.40
C GLU A 340 -10.66 -1.63 -5.32
N TYR A 341 -9.51 -2.11 -4.85
CA TYR A 341 -8.27 -2.06 -5.61
C TYR A 341 -7.96 -3.33 -6.42
N THR A 342 -8.48 -4.48 -6.00
CA THR A 342 -8.15 -5.78 -6.62
C THR A 342 -9.26 -6.33 -7.52
N ILE A 343 -10.51 -5.88 -7.37
CA ILE A 343 -11.67 -6.47 -8.05
C ILE A 343 -12.36 -5.47 -8.99
N ALA A 344 -12.55 -5.88 -10.23
CA ALA A 344 -13.40 -5.19 -11.20
C ALA A 344 -14.73 -5.92 -11.38
N TRP A 345 -15.79 -5.19 -11.73
CA TRP A 345 -17.06 -5.78 -12.15
C TRP A 345 -17.22 -5.62 -13.66
N THR A 346 -17.83 -6.61 -14.32
CA THR A 346 -18.30 -6.40 -15.69
C THR A 346 -19.56 -5.53 -15.68
N GLU A 347 -19.82 -4.84 -16.79
CA GLU A 347 -21.00 -3.97 -16.91
C GLU A 347 -22.31 -4.75 -16.73
N GLU A 348 -22.36 -5.96 -17.25
CA GLU A 348 -23.52 -6.85 -17.14
C GLU A 348 -23.78 -7.26 -15.68
N ALA A 349 -22.72 -7.54 -14.92
CA ALA A 349 -22.83 -7.88 -13.51
C ALA A 349 -23.27 -6.67 -12.66
N LEU A 350 -22.79 -5.46 -12.98
CA LEU A 350 -23.24 -4.22 -12.33
C LEU A 350 -24.73 -3.96 -12.57
N ARG A 351 -25.19 -4.05 -13.82
CA ARG A 351 -26.62 -3.93 -14.16
C ARG A 351 -27.49 -4.96 -13.43
N ARG A 352 -26.93 -6.13 -13.13
CA ARG A 352 -27.63 -7.14 -12.33
C ARG A 352 -27.74 -6.74 -10.86
N MET A 353 -26.70 -6.11 -10.29
CA MET A 353 -26.73 -5.60 -8.92
C MET A 353 -27.77 -4.49 -8.73
N GLU A 354 -28.07 -3.71 -9.78
CA GLU A 354 -29.13 -2.68 -9.75
C GLU A 354 -30.52 -3.29 -9.52
N LYS A 355 -30.74 -4.54 -9.94
CA LYS A 355 -32.01 -5.26 -9.70
C LYS A 355 -32.21 -5.67 -8.24
N ILE A 356 -31.14 -5.66 -7.43
CA ILE A 356 -31.21 -5.96 -6.00
C ILE A 356 -31.76 -4.73 -5.27
N PRO A 357 -32.75 -4.89 -4.37
CA PRO A 357 -33.27 -3.80 -3.54
C PRO A 357 -32.17 -3.05 -2.78
N VAL A 358 -32.31 -1.73 -2.66
CA VAL A 358 -31.26 -0.82 -2.15
C VAL A 358 -30.73 -1.25 -0.79
N PHE A 359 -31.62 -1.61 0.15
CA PHE A 359 -31.25 -2.02 1.51
C PHE A 359 -30.42 -3.33 1.57
N ALA A 360 -30.52 -4.20 0.56
CA ALA A 360 -29.81 -5.47 0.50
C ALA A 360 -28.57 -5.43 -0.43
N ARG A 361 -28.45 -4.37 -1.25
CA ARG A 361 -27.42 -4.26 -2.29
C ARG A 361 -26.00 -4.19 -1.71
N GLY A 362 -25.81 -3.47 -0.61
CA GLY A 362 -24.52 -3.39 0.09
C GLY A 362 -24.08 -4.76 0.60
N VAL A 363 -24.97 -5.45 1.35
CA VAL A 363 -24.72 -6.80 1.88
C VAL A 363 -24.41 -7.80 0.76
N ALA A 364 -25.20 -7.78 -0.32
CA ALA A 364 -24.97 -8.64 -1.48
C ALA A 364 -23.61 -8.38 -2.14
N LYS A 365 -23.22 -7.10 -2.28
CA LYS A 365 -21.95 -6.71 -2.87
C LYS A 365 -20.77 -7.21 -2.05
N THR A 366 -20.79 -7.00 -0.73
CA THR A 366 -19.73 -7.48 0.18
C THR A 366 -19.66 -9.01 0.20
N ALA A 367 -20.81 -9.70 0.16
CA ALA A 367 -20.83 -11.16 0.09
C ALA A 367 -20.23 -11.71 -1.21
N ILE A 368 -20.55 -11.10 -2.35
CA ILE A 368 -19.95 -11.46 -3.64
C ILE A 368 -18.46 -11.11 -3.69
N HIS A 369 -18.04 -9.98 -3.11
CA HIS A 369 -16.63 -9.62 -2.98
C HIS A 369 -15.87 -10.64 -2.15
N ARG A 370 -16.42 -11.06 -0.99
CA ARG A 370 -15.81 -12.11 -0.16
C ARG A 370 -15.67 -13.42 -0.94
N TYR A 371 -16.73 -13.86 -1.62
CA TYR A 371 -16.69 -15.04 -2.48
C TYR A 371 -15.61 -14.91 -3.57
N ALA A 372 -15.54 -13.76 -4.24
CA ALA A 372 -14.57 -13.51 -5.29
C ALA A 372 -13.13 -13.58 -4.76
N ILE A 373 -12.84 -12.99 -3.60
CA ILE A 373 -11.51 -13.07 -2.96
C ILE A 373 -11.18 -14.52 -2.58
N GLU A 374 -12.09 -15.23 -1.92
CA GLU A 374 -11.88 -16.62 -1.48
C GLU A 374 -11.63 -17.57 -2.66
N LYS A 375 -12.28 -17.36 -3.80
CA LYS A 375 -12.11 -18.16 -5.01
C LYS A 375 -11.05 -17.62 -5.97
N GLY A 376 -10.42 -16.49 -5.66
CA GLY A 376 -9.37 -15.87 -6.50
C GLY A 376 -9.87 -15.17 -7.76
N HIS A 377 -11.13 -14.76 -7.81
CA HIS A 377 -11.69 -13.98 -8.92
C HIS A 377 -11.36 -12.49 -8.78
N THR A 378 -10.66 -11.93 -9.78
CA THR A 378 -10.37 -10.48 -9.88
C THR A 378 -11.38 -9.73 -10.76
N ILE A 379 -12.23 -10.45 -11.50
CA ILE A 379 -13.33 -9.89 -12.28
C ILE A 379 -14.62 -10.60 -11.88
N ILE A 380 -15.58 -9.83 -11.35
CA ILE A 380 -16.93 -10.30 -11.06
C ILE A 380 -17.77 -10.18 -12.33
N SER A 381 -17.95 -11.30 -13.02
CA SER A 381 -18.88 -11.47 -14.12
C SER A 381 -20.21 -12.05 -13.63
N ASN A 382 -21.22 -12.12 -14.51
CA ASN A 382 -22.48 -12.79 -14.19
C ASN A 382 -22.29 -14.23 -13.70
N THR A 383 -21.33 -14.98 -14.25
CA THR A 383 -21.06 -16.35 -13.83
C THR A 383 -20.51 -16.40 -12.41
N VAL A 384 -19.64 -15.45 -12.03
CA VAL A 384 -19.11 -15.35 -10.66
C VAL A 384 -20.23 -14.97 -9.70
N VAL A 385 -21.12 -14.04 -10.08
CA VAL A 385 -22.31 -13.70 -9.28
C VAL A 385 -23.21 -14.93 -9.09
N ASP A 386 -23.46 -15.71 -10.15
CA ASP A 386 -24.28 -16.92 -10.05
C ASP A 386 -23.67 -17.96 -9.11
N SER A 387 -22.36 -18.21 -9.23
CA SER A 387 -21.67 -19.13 -8.35
C SER A 387 -21.66 -18.64 -6.90
N ALA A 388 -21.44 -17.34 -6.67
CA ALA A 388 -21.49 -16.74 -5.34
C ALA A 388 -22.88 -16.91 -4.72
N VAL A 389 -23.93 -16.56 -5.46
CA VAL A 389 -25.32 -16.67 -5.02
C VAL A 389 -25.71 -18.13 -4.77
N GLY A 390 -25.26 -19.06 -5.60
CA GLY A 390 -25.49 -20.49 -5.45
C GLY A 390 -24.81 -21.11 -4.22
N ASP A 391 -23.59 -20.67 -3.89
CA ASP A 391 -22.85 -21.13 -2.70
C ASP A 391 -23.37 -20.46 -1.41
N LEU A 392 -23.83 -19.21 -1.48
CA LEU A 392 -24.27 -18.43 -0.32
C LEU A 392 -25.73 -18.70 0.09
N LEU A 393 -26.62 -19.01 -0.86
CA LEU A 393 -28.05 -19.17 -0.57
C LEU A 393 -28.46 -20.65 -0.39
N PRO A 394 -29.28 -20.97 0.62
CA PRO A 394 -29.83 -22.31 0.78
C PRO A 394 -30.73 -22.72 -0.39
N LYS A 395 -30.80 -24.03 -0.68
CA LYS A 395 -31.67 -24.58 -1.73
C LYS A 395 -33.12 -24.13 -1.50
N GLY A 396 -33.69 -23.41 -2.48
CA GLY A 396 -35.06 -22.87 -2.45
C GLY A 396 -35.18 -21.39 -2.07
N ALA A 397 -34.11 -20.74 -1.56
CA ALA A 397 -34.14 -19.32 -1.22
C ALA A 397 -34.26 -18.42 -2.46
N MET A 398 -33.68 -18.83 -3.59
CA MET A 398 -33.81 -18.14 -4.87
C MET A 398 -35.25 -18.17 -5.40
N ASP A 399 -35.95 -19.29 -5.25
CA ASP A 399 -37.35 -19.42 -5.66
C ASP A 399 -38.26 -18.55 -4.78
N ALA A 400 -37.98 -18.47 -3.48
CA ALA A 400 -38.67 -17.60 -2.55
C ALA A 400 -38.43 -16.10 -2.86
N MET A 401 -37.19 -15.71 -3.17
CA MET A 401 -36.87 -14.33 -3.58
C MET A 401 -37.50 -13.97 -4.92
N HIS A 402 -37.56 -14.92 -5.86
CA HIS A 402 -38.22 -14.72 -7.16
C HIS A 402 -39.74 -14.57 -7.01
N ALA A 403 -40.36 -15.39 -6.14
CA ALA A 403 -41.77 -15.26 -5.80
C ALA A 403 -42.08 -13.92 -5.10
N LEU A 404 -41.20 -13.48 -4.18
CA LEU A 404 -41.31 -12.20 -3.52
C LEU A 404 -41.18 -11.03 -4.52
N GLY A 405 -40.17 -11.07 -5.40
CA GLY A 405 -39.97 -10.05 -6.45
C GLY A 405 -41.15 -9.94 -7.41
N GLY A 406 -41.71 -11.07 -7.84
CA GLY A 406 -42.92 -11.10 -8.66
C GLY A 406 -44.15 -10.56 -7.93
N SER A 407 -44.28 -10.82 -6.62
CA SER A 407 -45.38 -10.28 -5.81
C SER A 407 -45.26 -8.77 -5.60
N LEU A 408 -44.04 -8.24 -5.45
CA LEU A 408 -43.78 -6.80 -5.31
C LEU A 408 -44.08 -6.05 -6.61
N ASP A 409 -43.71 -6.62 -7.76
CA ASP A 409 -44.00 -6.05 -9.09
C ASP A 409 -45.51 -6.06 -9.37
N ALA A 410 -46.19 -7.16 -9.02
CA ALA A 410 -47.64 -7.27 -9.16
C ALA A 410 -48.41 -6.30 -8.24
N ALA A 411 -47.83 -5.96 -7.08
CA ALA A 411 -48.39 -4.99 -6.13
C ALA A 411 -48.06 -3.54 -6.48
N GLY A 412 -47.28 -3.28 -7.53
CA GLY A 412 -46.86 -1.92 -7.93
C GLY A 412 -45.98 -1.23 -6.89
N ILE A 413 -45.29 -2.00 -6.03
CA ILE A 413 -44.46 -1.47 -4.97
C ILE A 413 -43.11 -1.05 -5.55
N ASP A 414 -42.80 0.23 -5.42
CA ASP A 414 -41.55 0.82 -5.89
C ASP A 414 -40.37 0.32 -5.06
N ARG A 415 -39.52 -0.50 -5.69
CA ARG A 415 -38.35 -1.14 -5.08
C ARG A 415 -37.31 -0.13 -4.60
N GLU A 416 -37.31 1.09 -5.13
CA GLU A 416 -36.40 2.16 -4.72
C GLU A 416 -36.85 2.88 -3.43
N LYS A 417 -38.10 2.69 -3.01
CA LYS A 417 -38.69 3.34 -1.83
C LYS A 417 -38.92 2.42 -0.64
N MET A 418 -38.59 1.13 -0.76
CA MET A 418 -38.71 0.19 0.36
C MET A 418 -37.60 0.42 1.39
N GLN A 419 -37.99 0.86 2.58
CA GLN A 419 -37.13 0.84 3.78
C GLN A 419 -37.37 -0.46 4.56
N ALA A 420 -36.31 -1.10 5.02
CA ALA A 420 -36.43 -2.31 5.82
C ALA A 420 -36.98 -1.97 7.21
N ASP A 421 -38.02 -2.67 7.64
CA ASP A 421 -38.51 -2.63 9.02
C ASP A 421 -37.48 -3.31 9.95
N GLU A 422 -37.36 -2.83 11.18
CA GLU A 422 -36.27 -3.17 12.13
C GLU A 422 -36.21 -4.69 12.45
N SER A 423 -37.33 -5.40 12.26
CA SER A 423 -37.48 -6.84 12.40
C SER A 423 -36.75 -7.67 11.34
N VAL A 424 -36.73 -7.21 10.07
CA VAL A 424 -36.11 -7.95 8.95
C VAL A 424 -34.58 -7.93 9.04
N MET A 425 -34.03 -6.82 9.56
CA MET A 425 -32.61 -6.67 9.81
C MET A 425 -32.10 -7.63 10.90
N LYS A 426 -32.94 -7.90 11.92
CA LYS A 426 -32.63 -8.80 13.02
C LYS A 426 -32.59 -10.26 12.58
N ASP A 427 -33.51 -10.67 11.70
CA ASP A 427 -33.56 -12.04 11.16
C ASP A 427 -32.42 -12.34 10.18
N LEU A 428 -32.00 -11.36 9.36
CA LEU A 428 -30.86 -11.52 8.45
C LEU A 428 -29.51 -11.66 9.19
N MET A 429 -29.38 -10.99 10.34
CA MET A 429 -28.20 -11.07 11.20
C MET A 429 -28.17 -12.35 12.05
N GLY A 430 -29.33 -12.92 12.36
CA GLY A 430 -29.47 -14.13 13.18
C GLY A 430 -28.97 -15.42 12.53
N SER A 431 -28.97 -15.50 11.18
CA SER A 431 -28.59 -16.73 10.45
C SER A 431 -27.09 -16.87 10.15
N THR A 432 -26.25 -15.92 10.57
CA THR A 432 -24.79 -16.05 10.48
C THR A 432 -24.23 -16.50 11.83
N LEU A 433 -23.14 -17.27 11.81
CA LEU A 433 -22.46 -17.89 12.97
C LEU A 433 -22.00 -16.90 14.07
N SER A 434 -22.30 -15.61 13.95
CA SER A 434 -22.14 -14.59 14.99
C SER A 434 -23.35 -14.47 15.95
N GLY A 435 -24.49 -15.10 15.64
CA GLY A 435 -25.75 -14.98 16.39
C GLY A 435 -25.86 -15.79 17.69
N MET A 436 -24.97 -16.76 17.94
CA MET A 436 -25.02 -17.61 19.15
C MET A 436 -24.47 -16.93 20.43
N MET A 437 -24.25 -15.62 20.43
CA MET A 437 -23.67 -14.91 21.59
C MET A 437 -24.44 -13.67 22.04
N THR A 438 -25.71 -13.50 21.65
CA THR A 438 -26.51 -12.31 22.00
C THR A 438 -27.88 -12.59 22.63
N GLU A 439 -28.12 -13.80 23.16
CA GLU A 439 -29.32 -14.09 23.97
C GLU A 439 -29.05 -13.90 25.47
N VAL A 440 -28.83 -12.67 25.92
CA VAL A 440 -29.24 -12.21 27.27
C VAL A 440 -29.45 -10.70 27.20
N VAL A 441 -30.54 -10.22 27.83
CA VAL A 441 -30.97 -8.84 28.08
C VAL A 441 -32.08 -8.34 27.14
N GLU A 442 -33.31 -8.67 27.53
CA GLU A 442 -34.50 -7.86 27.23
C GLU A 442 -34.45 -6.56 28.04
N GLU A 443 -34.15 -5.44 27.39
CA GLU A 443 -34.61 -4.11 27.80
C GLU A 443 -34.54 -3.19 26.56
N LYS A 444 -35.64 -2.48 26.24
CA LYS A 444 -35.67 -1.51 25.13
C LYS A 444 -34.53 -0.49 25.31
N PRO A 445 -33.64 -0.27 24.31
CA PRO A 445 -32.56 0.67 24.50
C PRO A 445 -33.12 2.09 24.56
N LYS A 446 -32.69 2.84 25.58
CA LYS A 446 -32.79 4.31 25.56
C LYS A 446 -32.04 4.83 24.33
N VAL A 447 -32.66 5.75 23.60
CA VAL A 447 -32.05 6.49 22.49
C VAL A 447 -30.67 6.97 22.92
N SER A 448 -29.63 6.64 22.15
CA SER A 448 -28.26 6.98 22.50
C SER A 448 -28.08 8.50 22.55
N ALA A 449 -27.21 9.00 23.44
CA ALA A 449 -26.87 10.42 23.50
C ALA A 449 -26.32 10.94 22.15
N GLY A 450 -25.71 10.06 21.34
CA GLY A 450 -25.26 10.39 19.98
C GLY A 450 -26.40 10.58 18.98
N THR A 451 -27.47 9.80 19.09
CA THR A 451 -28.67 9.90 18.25
C THR A 451 -29.49 11.14 18.61
N GLN A 452 -29.61 11.46 19.90
CA GLN A 452 -30.24 12.71 20.34
C GLN A 452 -29.42 13.93 19.88
N ALA A 453 -28.09 13.88 20.02
CA ALA A 453 -27.19 14.94 19.53
C ALA A 453 -27.16 15.07 17.99
N TYR A 454 -27.60 14.06 17.25
CA TYR A 454 -27.77 14.09 15.79
C TYR A 454 -29.08 14.79 15.41
N LEU A 455 -30.19 14.45 16.07
CA LEU A 455 -31.49 15.12 15.90
C LEU A 455 -31.41 16.60 16.31
N ASP A 456 -30.68 16.91 17.38
CA ASP A 456 -30.46 18.28 17.84
C ASP A 456 -29.58 19.10 16.87
N ARG A 457 -28.67 18.46 16.11
CA ARG A 457 -27.87 19.10 15.05
C ARG A 457 -28.67 19.35 13.78
N MET A 458 -29.64 18.49 13.46
CA MET A 458 -30.53 18.69 12.31
C MET A 458 -31.41 19.94 12.46
N ASN A 459 -31.70 20.34 13.70
CA ASN A 459 -32.52 21.52 14.05
C ASN A 459 -31.71 22.81 14.30
N GLN A 460 -30.41 22.86 13.98
CA GLN A 460 -29.61 24.08 14.13
C GLN A 460 -29.53 24.88 12.83
N ASP A 461 -29.60 26.20 12.97
CA ASP A 461 -29.36 27.15 11.89
C ASP A 461 -27.87 27.27 11.59
N TYR A 462 -27.51 27.26 10.31
CA TYR A 462 -26.14 27.40 9.83
C TYR A 462 -26.00 28.66 9.01
N PHE A 463 -24.90 29.39 9.22
CA PHE A 463 -24.63 30.65 8.54
C PHE A 463 -23.28 30.59 7.85
N VAL A 464 -23.21 30.99 6.57
CA VAL A 464 -21.96 31.02 5.80
C VAL A 464 -21.51 32.45 5.60
N CYS A 465 -20.26 32.75 5.94
CA CYS A 465 -19.64 34.04 5.68
C CYS A 465 -19.35 34.19 4.18
N ASP A 466 -19.97 35.19 3.55
CA ASP A 466 -19.85 35.52 2.13
C ASP A 466 -18.42 35.88 1.69
N GLY A 467 -17.56 36.32 2.62
CA GLY A 467 -16.19 36.72 2.29
C GLY A 467 -15.16 35.59 2.28
N CYS A 468 -15.30 34.58 3.14
CA CYS A 468 -14.26 33.56 3.34
C CYS A 468 -14.79 32.13 3.52
N GLY A 469 -16.10 31.92 3.40
CA GLY A 469 -16.73 30.60 3.51
C GLY A 469 -16.78 30.01 4.92
N TYR A 470 -16.49 30.79 5.98
CA TYR A 470 -16.56 30.31 7.36
C TYR A 470 -18.01 30.01 7.77
N ILE A 471 -18.24 28.84 8.39
CA ILE A 471 -19.56 28.36 8.80
C ILE A 471 -19.77 28.61 10.30
N GLY A 472 -20.70 29.49 10.65
CA GLY A 472 -21.23 29.66 12.00
C GLY A 472 -22.39 28.72 12.28
N LYS A 473 -22.55 28.29 13.54
CA LYS A 473 -23.60 27.37 14.00
C LYS A 473 -24.48 28.04 15.05
N GLY A 474 -25.78 27.78 15.03
CA GLY A 474 -26.73 28.29 16.03
C GLY A 474 -27.18 29.72 15.72
N ALA A 475 -27.12 30.63 16.69
CA ALA A 475 -27.55 32.01 16.49
C ALA A 475 -26.66 32.77 15.50
N THR A 476 -27.21 33.80 14.85
CA THR A 476 -26.53 34.62 13.82
C THR A 476 -25.17 35.14 14.31
N PRO A 477 -24.04 34.74 13.69
CA PRO A 477 -22.72 35.14 14.14
C PRO A 477 -22.51 36.65 14.06
N VAL A 478 -21.99 37.27 15.11
CA VAL A 478 -21.79 38.74 15.18
C VAL A 478 -20.52 39.20 14.45
N LYS A 479 -19.53 38.30 14.30
CA LYS A 479 -18.26 38.59 13.63
C LYS A 479 -17.62 37.31 13.11
N CYS A 480 -17.07 37.34 11.90
CA CYS A 480 -16.34 36.22 11.31
C CYS A 480 -14.95 36.07 11.95
N PRO A 481 -14.59 34.90 12.51
CA PRO A 481 -13.28 34.69 13.13
C PRO A 481 -12.13 34.55 12.11
N VAL A 482 -12.45 34.34 10.82
CA VAL A 482 -11.45 34.14 9.77
C VAL A 482 -11.11 35.46 9.06
N CYS A 483 -12.11 36.25 8.66
CA CYS A 483 -11.88 37.51 7.92
C CYS A 483 -12.29 38.77 8.69
N ALA A 484 -12.67 38.64 9.97
CA ALA A 484 -13.10 39.73 10.84
C ALA A 484 -14.33 40.54 10.37
N ALA A 485 -15.02 40.09 9.31
CA ALA A 485 -16.25 40.70 8.79
C ALA A 485 -17.37 40.73 9.84
N GLY A 486 -18.23 41.75 9.77
CA GLY A 486 -19.42 41.87 10.62
C GLY A 486 -20.45 40.78 10.35
N GLY A 487 -21.37 40.58 11.30
CA GLY A 487 -22.43 39.58 11.23
C GLY A 487 -23.42 39.74 10.08
N ASP A 488 -23.48 40.95 9.51
CA ASP A 488 -24.23 41.29 8.29
C ASP A 488 -23.74 40.54 7.05
N ARG A 489 -22.50 40.02 7.06
CA ARG A 489 -21.92 39.24 5.96
C ARG A 489 -22.14 37.73 6.07
N PHE A 490 -22.92 37.28 7.06
CA PHE A 490 -23.33 35.90 7.19
C PHE A 490 -24.69 35.68 6.53
N LYS A 491 -24.74 34.81 5.53
CA LYS A 491 -25.99 34.37 4.90
C LYS A 491 -26.47 33.11 5.59
N LEU A 492 -27.76 33.08 5.98
CA LEU A 492 -28.39 31.87 6.48
C LEU A 492 -28.43 30.83 5.35
N VAL A 493 -28.01 29.61 5.66
CA VAL A 493 -28.16 28.47 4.74
C VAL A 493 -29.63 28.06 4.80
N ASP A 494 -30.43 28.67 3.93
CA ASP A 494 -31.84 28.34 3.81
C ASP A 494 -32.01 27.02 3.03
N LYS A 495 -32.42 25.98 3.74
CA LYS A 495 -32.65 24.63 3.19
C LYS A 495 -33.71 24.66 2.07
N GLN A 496 -34.64 25.63 2.07
CA GLN A 496 -35.68 25.76 1.06
C GLN A 496 -35.13 26.25 -0.30
N LEU A 497 -34.03 27.00 -0.30
CA LEU A 497 -33.39 27.50 -1.53
C LEU A 497 -32.77 26.37 -2.35
N PHE A 498 -32.25 25.34 -1.66
CA PHE A 498 -31.66 24.16 -2.29
C PHE A 498 -32.70 23.19 -2.85
N GLU A 499 -33.85 23.04 -2.16
CA GLU A 499 -35.00 22.28 -2.68
C GLU A 499 -35.58 22.94 -3.96
N ALA A 500 -35.55 24.27 -4.02
CA ALA A 500 -35.96 25.03 -5.20
C ALA A 500 -34.95 24.90 -6.36
N ALA A 501 -33.65 24.98 -6.09
CA ALA A 501 -32.60 24.76 -7.10
C ALA A 501 -32.64 23.32 -7.64
N ALA A 502 -32.91 22.33 -6.78
CA ALA A 502 -33.07 20.94 -7.16
C ALA A 502 -34.25 20.69 -8.11
N HIS A 503 -35.33 21.49 -8.04
CA HIS A 503 -36.44 21.42 -9.00
C HIS A 503 -36.06 21.94 -10.40
N VAL A 504 -35.07 22.83 -10.48
CA VAL A 504 -34.61 23.43 -11.74
C VAL A 504 -33.57 22.53 -12.42
N GLU A 505 -32.70 21.88 -11.66
CA GLU A 505 -31.61 20.98 -12.12
C GLU A 505 -32.07 19.55 -12.47
N GLY A 506 -33.38 19.31 -12.55
CA GLY A 506 -33.97 18.07 -13.07
C GLY A 506 -34.37 17.02 -12.02
N VAL A 507 -34.41 15.75 -12.44
CA VAL A 507 -34.89 14.62 -11.61
C VAL A 507 -33.88 14.31 -10.50
N LEU A 508 -34.39 14.09 -9.28
CA LEU A 508 -33.61 13.68 -8.12
C LEU A 508 -33.30 12.18 -8.17
N GLU A 509 -32.02 11.83 -8.16
CA GLU A 509 -31.56 10.45 -8.06
C GLU A 509 -31.01 10.19 -6.66
N THR A 510 -31.56 9.19 -5.96
CA THR A 510 -31.11 8.85 -4.60
C THR A 510 -29.98 7.84 -4.68
N ASP A 511 -28.78 8.26 -4.29
CA ASP A 511 -27.61 7.41 -4.16
C ASP A 511 -27.30 7.19 -2.67
N LEU A 512 -26.83 6.00 -2.32
CA LEU A 512 -26.23 5.75 -1.01
C LEU A 512 -24.82 6.34 -0.97
N ALA A 513 -24.56 7.19 0.02
CA ALA A 513 -23.21 7.64 0.33
C ALA A 513 -22.37 6.49 0.91
N TYR A 514 -21.06 6.69 1.01
CA TYR A 514 -20.08 5.70 1.51
C TYR A 514 -20.37 5.13 2.93
N ASP A 515 -21.22 5.77 3.73
CA ASP A 515 -21.60 5.36 5.09
C ASP A 515 -23.10 4.98 5.21
N ASP A 516 -23.70 4.53 4.10
CA ASP A 516 -25.08 4.03 4.04
C ASP A 516 -26.17 5.07 4.34
N VAL A 517 -25.82 6.37 4.33
CA VAL A 517 -26.79 7.48 4.44
C VAL A 517 -27.31 7.84 3.06
N PRO A 518 -28.64 7.86 2.82
CA PRO A 518 -29.22 8.21 1.54
C PRO A 518 -29.02 9.71 1.24
N MET A 519 -28.47 10.01 0.06
CA MET A 519 -28.24 11.37 -0.43
C MET A 519 -28.89 11.51 -1.81
N GLN A 520 -29.59 12.62 -2.04
CA GLN A 520 -30.22 12.91 -3.32
C GLN A 520 -29.29 13.78 -4.16
N TRP A 521 -28.99 13.36 -5.38
CA TRP A 521 -28.24 14.14 -6.36
C TRP A 521 -29.19 14.66 -7.43
N THR A 522 -29.05 15.92 -7.82
CA THR A 522 -29.68 16.40 -9.05
C THR A 522 -29.01 15.74 -10.25
N LYS A 523 -29.77 15.55 -11.34
CA LYS A 523 -29.24 14.96 -12.58
C LYS A 523 -28.01 15.72 -13.08
N ASP A 524 -28.07 17.05 -13.03
CA ASP A 524 -26.98 17.92 -13.48
C ASP A 524 -25.73 17.80 -12.60
N ALA A 525 -25.88 17.66 -11.27
CA ALA A 525 -24.76 17.41 -10.36
C ALA A 525 -24.09 16.06 -10.63
N LYS A 526 -24.90 15.02 -10.91
CA LYS A 526 -24.43 13.66 -11.18
C LYS A 526 -23.73 13.57 -12.54
N GLU A 527 -24.25 14.25 -13.56
CA GLU A 527 -23.57 14.39 -14.85
C GLU A 527 -22.28 15.22 -14.72
N GLY A 528 -22.27 16.27 -13.90
CA GLY A 528 -21.11 17.12 -13.63
C GLY A 528 -19.88 16.36 -13.12
N ILE A 529 -20.07 15.32 -12.28
CA ILE A 529 -18.95 14.46 -11.81
C ILE A 529 -18.16 13.86 -12.98
N ARG A 530 -18.78 13.64 -14.14
CA ARG A 530 -18.12 13.06 -15.32
C ARG A 530 -17.07 13.99 -15.94
N ALA A 531 -16.98 15.25 -15.52
CA ALA A 531 -15.93 16.18 -15.88
C ALA A 531 -14.54 15.76 -15.37
N VAL A 532 -14.49 14.98 -14.29
CA VAL A 532 -13.24 14.46 -13.71
C VAL A 532 -12.75 13.24 -14.54
N PRO A 533 -11.50 13.24 -15.04
CA PRO A 533 -11.00 12.19 -15.95
C PRO A 533 -10.88 10.80 -15.32
N ALA A 534 -10.17 10.68 -14.20
CA ALA A 534 -9.89 9.36 -13.62
C ALA A 534 -11.09 8.84 -12.81
N GLY A 535 -11.43 7.55 -12.96
CA GLY A 535 -12.53 6.92 -12.24
C GLY A 535 -12.40 6.99 -10.71
N PHE A 536 -11.17 6.91 -10.18
CA PHE A 536 -10.92 7.06 -8.75
C PHE A 536 -11.06 8.51 -8.28
N GLN A 537 -10.56 9.50 -9.05
CA GLN A 537 -10.74 10.94 -8.75
C GLN A 537 -12.22 11.30 -8.72
N ARG A 538 -13.03 10.76 -9.66
CA ARG A 538 -14.50 10.92 -9.69
C ARG A 538 -15.17 10.45 -8.40
N ARG A 539 -14.83 9.24 -7.94
CA ARG A 539 -15.39 8.66 -6.71
C ARG A 539 -14.94 9.43 -5.47
N ARG A 540 -13.69 9.89 -5.43
CA ARG A 540 -13.16 10.72 -4.34
C ARG A 540 -13.83 12.08 -4.26
N ALA A 541 -14.03 12.74 -5.39
CA ALA A 541 -14.75 14.01 -5.47
C ALA A 541 -16.20 13.84 -4.97
N LYS A 542 -16.90 12.79 -5.45
CA LYS A 542 -18.25 12.43 -4.99
C LYS A 542 -18.32 12.27 -3.47
N ALA A 543 -17.43 11.48 -2.88
CA ALA A 543 -17.39 11.26 -1.43
C ALA A 543 -17.06 12.53 -0.63
N LYS A 544 -16.18 13.40 -1.15
CA LYS A 544 -15.87 14.72 -0.55
C LYS A 544 -17.13 15.61 -0.52
N ILE A 545 -17.88 15.65 -1.62
CA ILE A 545 -19.12 16.43 -1.74
C ILE A 545 -20.17 15.92 -0.75
N GLU A 546 -20.43 14.62 -0.72
CA GLU A 546 -21.39 13.98 0.20
C GLU A 546 -21.05 14.22 1.67
N LYS A 547 -19.78 14.06 2.05
CA LYS A 547 -19.31 14.27 3.42
C LYS A 547 -19.45 15.73 3.87
N THR A 548 -19.23 16.67 2.95
CA THR A 548 -19.31 18.11 3.26
C THR A 548 -20.76 18.59 3.31
N ALA A 549 -21.62 18.08 2.42
CA ALA A 549 -23.06 18.30 2.46
C ALA A 549 -23.68 17.80 3.77
N ARG A 550 -23.25 16.61 4.24
CA ARG A 550 -23.69 16.06 5.53
C ARG A 550 -23.31 16.93 6.72
N LYS A 551 -22.09 17.46 6.76
CA LYS A 551 -21.65 18.35 7.85
C LYS A 551 -22.51 19.61 7.98
N LEU A 552 -23.17 19.99 6.89
CA LEU A 552 -24.08 21.12 6.79
C LEU A 552 -25.56 20.73 6.96
N GLY A 553 -25.84 19.45 7.22
CA GLY A 553 -27.21 18.93 7.38
C GLY A 553 -28.02 18.90 6.08
N MET A 554 -27.36 18.92 4.92
CA MET A 554 -28.01 18.86 3.61
C MET A 554 -28.20 17.40 3.17
N THR A 555 -29.36 17.10 2.62
CA THR A 555 -29.72 15.78 2.07
C THR A 555 -29.74 15.74 0.55
N THR A 556 -29.74 16.91 -0.09
CA THR A 556 -29.81 17.09 -1.54
C THR A 556 -28.57 17.84 -2.03
N ILE A 557 -27.94 17.34 -3.08
CA ILE A 557 -26.70 17.85 -3.67
C ILE A 557 -27.04 18.40 -5.06
N THR A 558 -26.87 19.71 -5.22
CA THR A 558 -27.05 20.45 -6.48
C THR A 558 -25.72 20.63 -7.22
N LEU A 559 -25.78 20.93 -8.52
CA LEU A 559 -24.60 21.17 -9.34
C LEU A 559 -23.87 22.42 -8.87
N GLU A 560 -24.62 23.47 -8.50
CA GLU A 560 -24.05 24.71 -7.96
C GLU A 560 -23.16 24.44 -6.71
N TYR A 561 -23.59 23.55 -5.82
CA TYR A 561 -22.81 23.17 -4.65
C TYR A 561 -21.62 22.27 -4.99
N ALA A 562 -21.82 21.32 -5.91
CA ALA A 562 -20.83 20.30 -6.25
C ALA A 562 -19.71 20.83 -7.18
N ALA A 563 -20.01 21.80 -8.05
CA ALA A 563 -19.15 22.25 -9.14
C ALA A 563 -17.74 22.71 -8.71
N PRO A 564 -17.54 23.48 -7.62
CA PRO A 564 -16.19 23.87 -7.17
C PRO A 564 -15.32 22.67 -6.77
N MET A 565 -15.92 21.66 -6.12
CA MET A 565 -15.20 20.45 -5.69
C MET A 565 -14.91 19.50 -6.86
N ILE A 566 -15.79 19.48 -7.86
CA ILE A 566 -15.59 18.75 -9.11
C ILE A 566 -14.44 19.38 -9.92
N GLN A 567 -14.39 20.70 -9.99
CA GLN A 567 -13.35 21.43 -10.71
C GLN A 567 -11.96 21.26 -10.06
N GLU A 568 -11.89 21.33 -8.73
CA GLU A 568 -10.67 21.03 -7.96
C GLU A 568 -10.15 19.62 -8.29
N ALA A 569 -11.00 18.60 -8.22
CA ALA A 569 -10.63 17.21 -8.50
C ALA A 569 -10.27 16.96 -9.98
N ALA A 570 -10.84 17.74 -10.91
CA ALA A 570 -10.50 17.66 -12.34
C ALA A 570 -9.14 18.32 -12.66
N SER A 571 -8.70 19.26 -11.81
CA SER A 571 -7.43 19.99 -11.96
C SER A 571 -6.23 19.31 -11.29
N GLU A 572 -6.44 18.22 -10.55
CA GLU A 572 -5.35 17.48 -9.90
C GLU A 572 -4.50 16.71 -10.92
N ASP A 573 -3.20 17.02 -10.96
CA ASP A 573 -2.21 16.37 -11.84
C ASP A 573 -2.17 14.85 -11.60
N TYR A 574 -2.70 14.09 -12.57
CA TYR A 574 -2.60 12.64 -12.65
C TYR A 574 -2.18 12.25 -14.07
N THR A 575 -0.96 11.73 -14.21
CA THR A 575 -0.46 11.16 -15.47
C THR A 575 -0.71 9.65 -15.49
N PRO A 576 -1.64 9.13 -16.32
CA PRO A 576 -1.79 7.71 -16.49
C PRO A 576 -0.53 7.13 -17.17
N ILE A 577 -0.03 6.01 -16.64
CA ILE A 577 1.18 5.31 -17.14
C ILE A 577 1.00 4.81 -18.59
N PHE A 578 -0.25 4.70 -19.06
CA PHE A 578 -0.58 4.34 -20.44
C PHE A 578 -1.48 5.42 -21.08
N ALA A 579 -0.92 6.20 -22.00
CA ALA A 579 -1.63 7.28 -22.72
C ALA A 579 -2.69 6.80 -23.74
N ASN A 580 -2.84 5.48 -23.96
CA ASN A 580 -3.57 4.93 -25.11
C ASN A 580 -5.04 4.55 -24.84
N LYS A 581 -5.66 5.01 -23.75
CA LYS A 581 -7.13 5.00 -23.61
C LYS A 581 -7.57 6.42 -23.24
N GLY A 582 -8.39 7.01 -24.10
CA GLY A 582 -8.88 8.38 -23.94
C GLY A 582 -9.35 8.67 -22.51
N THR A 583 -9.14 9.91 -22.06
CA THR A 583 -9.26 10.37 -20.67
C THR A 583 -10.64 10.19 -20.02
N GLY A 584 -11.64 9.68 -20.74
CA GLY A 584 -12.97 9.36 -20.22
C GLY A 584 -13.71 10.54 -19.59
N ALA A 585 -13.20 11.76 -19.76
CA ALA A 585 -13.81 12.99 -19.30
C ALA A 585 -14.84 13.45 -20.32
N SER A 586 -16.03 13.80 -19.86
CA SER A 586 -17.07 14.35 -20.73
C SER A 586 -16.81 15.84 -20.95
N THR A 587 -16.53 16.23 -22.20
CA THR A 587 -16.39 17.65 -22.59
C THR A 587 -17.68 18.43 -22.35
N ALA A 588 -18.82 17.79 -22.52
CA ALA A 588 -20.12 18.37 -22.18
C ALA A 588 -20.24 18.65 -20.68
N ALA A 589 -19.84 17.71 -19.81
CA ALA A 589 -19.87 17.87 -18.36
C ALA A 589 -18.88 18.94 -17.87
N GLN A 590 -17.72 19.07 -18.51
CA GLN A 590 -16.75 20.12 -18.22
C GLN A 590 -17.33 21.52 -18.49
N ALA A 591 -18.08 21.67 -19.58
CA ALA A 591 -18.76 22.93 -19.90
C ALA A 591 -19.90 23.26 -18.91
N THR A 592 -20.67 22.26 -18.46
CA THR A 592 -21.75 22.46 -17.47
C THR A 592 -21.22 22.88 -16.11
N VAL A 593 -20.13 22.23 -15.65
CA VAL A 593 -19.48 22.56 -14.37
C VAL A 593 -18.86 23.97 -14.40
N ALA A 594 -18.29 24.39 -15.54
CA ALA A 594 -17.75 25.73 -15.72
C ALA A 594 -18.84 26.82 -15.79
N ALA A 595 -20.01 26.51 -16.34
CA ALA A 595 -21.16 27.42 -16.38
C ALA A 595 -21.77 27.62 -14.98
N ALA A 596 -21.81 26.57 -14.15
CA ALA A 596 -22.34 26.64 -12.78
C ALA A 596 -21.46 27.50 -11.84
N THR A 597 -20.15 27.59 -12.07
CA THR A 597 -19.23 28.41 -11.26
C THR A 597 -19.10 29.87 -11.72
N SER A 598 -19.66 30.23 -12.88
CA SER A 598 -19.60 31.59 -13.45
C SER A 598 -20.82 32.47 -13.13
N GLY A 599 -21.86 31.92 -12.48
CA GLY A 599 -23.10 32.62 -12.13
C GLY A 599 -23.04 33.62 -10.96
N THR A 600 -21.92 33.76 -10.25
CA THR A 600 -21.85 34.55 -9.00
C THR A 600 -21.19 35.92 -9.10
N ASN A 601 -20.96 36.51 -10.28
CA ASN A 601 -20.49 37.90 -10.37
C ASN A 601 -21.05 38.64 -11.59
N GLY A 602 -22.09 39.45 -11.39
CA GLY A 602 -22.57 40.41 -12.38
C GLY A 602 -22.33 41.85 -11.93
N ALA A 603 -21.33 42.53 -12.52
CA ALA A 603 -21.35 43.98 -12.78
C ALA A 603 -20.25 44.40 -13.79
N THR A 604 -20.68 44.56 -15.05
CA THR A 604 -20.22 45.52 -16.09
C THR A 604 -18.73 45.65 -16.45
N SER A 605 -18.39 45.25 -17.68
CA SER A 605 -18.01 46.20 -18.74
C SER A 605 -18.17 45.54 -20.13
N MET A 606 -18.79 46.26 -21.05
CA MET A 606 -18.91 45.92 -22.47
C MET A 606 -17.52 45.80 -23.10
N ASP A 607 -17.29 44.78 -23.92
CA ASP A 607 -16.80 45.03 -25.28
C ASP A 607 -16.94 43.81 -26.20
N GLU A 608 -17.11 44.14 -27.47
CA GLU A 608 -17.32 43.25 -28.61
C GLU A 608 -16.14 42.31 -28.85
N ASN A 609 -16.42 41.08 -29.28
CA ASN A 609 -16.11 40.60 -30.62
C ASN A 609 -15.90 39.07 -30.62
N SER A 610 -16.67 38.39 -31.44
CA SER A 610 -16.49 36.99 -31.80
C SER A 610 -15.18 36.81 -32.57
N GLN A 611 -14.35 35.84 -32.20
CA GLN A 611 -13.74 34.84 -33.09
C GLN A 611 -12.71 33.99 -32.34
N GLY A 612 -12.72 32.70 -32.64
CA GLY A 612 -11.94 31.69 -31.95
C GLY A 612 -10.43 31.83 -32.11
N ASN A 613 -9.73 31.40 -31.06
CA ASN A 613 -8.37 30.88 -31.05
C ASN A 613 -8.21 30.09 -29.75
N GLY A 614 -7.70 28.86 -29.73
CA GLY A 614 -6.37 28.55 -30.23
C GLY A 614 -5.36 29.06 -29.20
N HIS A 615 -5.20 28.36 -28.07
CA HIS A 615 -4.21 28.74 -27.07
C HIS A 615 -2.80 28.48 -27.62
N ALA A 616 -2.11 29.59 -27.81
CA ALA A 616 -0.70 29.70 -28.12
C ALA A 616 0.15 29.25 -26.92
N ALA A 617 1.24 28.53 -27.23
CA ALA A 617 2.36 28.34 -26.34
C ALA A 617 3.23 29.60 -26.29
N GLU A 618 3.83 29.89 -25.14
CA GLU A 618 4.91 30.87 -24.99
C GLU A 618 6.09 30.58 -25.93
N PRO A 619 6.87 31.60 -26.34
CA PRO A 619 7.79 31.50 -27.47
C PRO A 619 9.03 30.66 -27.12
N SER A 620 9.15 29.51 -27.77
CA SER A 620 10.38 28.70 -27.80
C SER A 620 11.45 29.41 -28.65
N PRO A 621 12.75 29.38 -28.28
CA PRO A 621 13.80 30.04 -29.04
C PRO A 621 13.88 29.49 -30.46
N ALA A 622 14.10 30.37 -31.44
CA ALA A 622 14.11 30.05 -32.87
C ALA A 622 14.98 28.82 -33.17
N ALA A 623 14.35 27.74 -33.67
CA ALA A 623 15.04 26.52 -34.02
C ALA A 623 15.99 26.76 -35.22
N PRO A 624 17.22 26.23 -35.20
CA PRO A 624 18.24 26.46 -36.22
C PRO A 624 17.97 25.80 -37.59
N TYR A 625 16.92 24.97 -37.72
CA TYR A 625 16.58 24.26 -38.96
C TYR A 625 15.16 24.55 -39.42
N SER A 626 15.00 24.75 -40.74
CA SER A 626 13.70 24.92 -41.39
C SER A 626 13.28 23.61 -42.07
N TRP A 627 12.17 23.02 -41.63
CA TRP A 627 11.68 21.74 -42.14
C TRP A 627 10.63 21.95 -43.23
N LEU A 628 10.81 21.28 -44.38
CA LEU A 628 9.77 21.26 -45.40
C LEU A 628 8.62 20.31 -44.99
N PRO A 629 7.37 20.58 -45.40
CA PRO A 629 6.20 19.77 -45.01
C PRO A 629 6.36 18.29 -45.32
N GLU A 630 7.02 17.94 -46.43
CA GLU A 630 7.27 16.55 -46.84
C GLU A 630 8.30 15.85 -45.95
N ALA A 631 9.28 16.58 -45.41
CA ALA A 631 10.26 16.07 -44.45
C ALA A 631 9.61 15.86 -43.07
N GLN A 632 8.75 16.79 -42.66
CA GLN A 632 7.98 16.70 -41.42
C GLN A 632 7.04 15.48 -41.42
N SER A 633 6.32 15.26 -42.53
CA SER A 633 5.44 14.10 -42.70
C SER A 633 6.20 12.76 -42.62
N ARG A 634 7.48 12.73 -43.03
CA ARG A 634 8.34 11.53 -42.90
C ARG A 634 8.75 11.29 -41.45
N LEU A 635 9.08 12.34 -40.71
CA LEU A 635 9.38 12.25 -39.28
C LEU A 635 8.16 11.77 -38.48
N GLU A 636 6.96 12.22 -38.83
CA GLU A 636 5.71 11.86 -38.14
C GLU A 636 5.31 10.39 -38.31
N ARG A 637 5.89 9.67 -39.29
CA ARG A 637 5.73 8.20 -39.41
C ARG A 637 6.44 7.44 -38.28
N ALA A 638 7.41 8.06 -37.60
CA ALA A 638 7.98 7.50 -36.38
C ALA A 638 6.98 7.62 -35.22
N PRO A 639 6.80 6.58 -34.38
CA PRO A 639 5.92 6.62 -33.21
C PRO A 639 6.19 7.82 -32.31
N GLU A 640 5.13 8.42 -31.77
CA GLU A 640 5.22 9.58 -30.88
C GLU A 640 6.01 9.29 -29.61
N GLY A 641 6.66 10.34 -29.09
CA GLY A 641 7.57 10.26 -27.97
C GLY A 641 9.00 9.92 -28.40
N PHE A 642 9.65 9.08 -27.60
CA PHE A 642 11.10 8.85 -27.64
C PHE A 642 11.66 8.51 -29.03
N MET A 643 10.96 7.68 -29.81
CA MET A 643 11.42 7.25 -31.13
C MET A 643 11.44 8.38 -32.16
N ARG A 644 10.45 9.30 -32.10
CA ARG A 644 10.39 10.46 -33.00
C ARG A 644 11.44 11.50 -32.65
N ASP A 645 11.68 11.73 -31.37
CA ASP A 645 12.70 12.69 -30.90
C ASP A 645 14.13 12.26 -31.28
N CYS A 646 14.45 10.97 -31.10
CA CYS A 646 15.73 10.42 -31.55
C CYS A 646 15.89 10.50 -33.08
N THR A 647 14.83 10.19 -33.81
CA THR A 647 14.83 10.27 -35.29
C THR A 647 15.08 11.71 -35.75
N ARG A 648 14.45 12.69 -35.12
CA ARG A 648 14.65 14.12 -35.40
C ARG A 648 16.11 14.53 -35.18
N ALA A 649 16.69 14.21 -34.02
CA ALA A 649 18.06 14.57 -33.67
C ALA A 649 19.10 13.97 -34.64
N LEU A 650 18.84 12.76 -35.17
CA LEU A 650 19.72 12.12 -36.16
C LEU A 650 19.62 12.76 -37.54
N ILE A 651 18.42 13.19 -37.96
CA ILE A 651 18.23 13.94 -39.21
C ILE A 651 18.93 15.30 -39.13
N GLU A 652 18.81 16.00 -38.00
CA GLU A 652 19.48 17.29 -37.77
C GLU A 652 21.00 17.13 -37.78
N LYS A 653 21.53 16.07 -37.16
CA LYS A 653 22.96 15.75 -37.20
C LYS A 653 23.46 15.41 -38.61
N HIS A 654 22.64 14.77 -39.44
CA HIS A 654 22.97 14.52 -40.86
C HIS A 654 22.94 15.82 -41.66
N ALA A 655 21.99 16.71 -41.38
CA ALA A 655 21.93 18.03 -41.98
C ALA A 655 23.15 18.90 -41.65
N ASP A 656 23.64 18.84 -40.39
CA ASP A 656 24.89 19.48 -39.99
C ASP A 656 26.10 18.97 -40.78
N LYS A 657 26.17 17.65 -40.98
CA LYS A 657 27.24 17.01 -41.75
C LYS A 657 27.24 17.46 -43.22
N LEU A 658 26.07 17.76 -43.76
CA LEU A 658 25.89 18.29 -45.11
C LEU A 658 25.99 19.83 -45.17
N GLY A 659 26.05 20.51 -44.02
CA GLY A 659 26.09 21.97 -43.92
C GLY A 659 24.80 22.65 -44.36
N VAL A 660 23.66 21.96 -44.28
CA VAL A 660 22.36 22.47 -44.74
C VAL A 660 21.45 22.81 -43.56
N THR A 661 20.79 23.97 -43.63
CA THR A 661 19.84 24.44 -42.61
C THR A 661 18.37 24.21 -42.99
N VAL A 662 18.11 23.75 -44.22
CA VAL A 662 16.79 23.40 -44.72
C VAL A 662 16.68 21.88 -44.84
N ILE A 663 15.78 21.27 -44.09
CA ILE A 663 15.56 19.83 -44.10
C ILE A 663 14.55 19.49 -45.20
N THR A 664 15.08 18.98 -46.32
CA THR A 664 14.27 18.47 -47.43
C THR A 664 13.88 17.01 -47.19
N ALA A 665 12.93 16.50 -47.99
CA ALA A 665 12.53 15.10 -47.92
C ALA A 665 13.72 14.14 -48.13
N GLU A 666 14.70 14.52 -48.96
CA GLU A 666 15.91 13.74 -49.24
C GLU A 666 16.84 13.69 -48.03
N VAL A 667 17.12 14.85 -47.41
CA VAL A 667 17.93 14.93 -46.19
C VAL A 667 17.32 14.13 -45.04
N ALA A 668 15.99 14.20 -44.87
CA ALA A 668 15.27 13.39 -43.89
C ALA A 668 15.35 11.89 -44.20
N HIS A 669 15.30 11.49 -45.47
CA HIS A 669 15.39 10.07 -45.85
C HIS A 669 16.75 9.48 -45.55
N GLU A 670 17.82 10.17 -45.96
CA GLU A 670 19.18 9.71 -45.73
C GLU A 670 19.54 9.69 -44.24
N GLY A 671 19.04 10.67 -43.47
CA GLY A 671 19.18 10.69 -42.02
C GLY A 671 18.48 9.51 -41.33
N ILE A 672 17.29 9.12 -41.82
CA ILE A 672 16.53 7.96 -41.30
C ILE A 672 17.20 6.64 -41.70
N GLU A 673 17.73 6.51 -42.92
CA GLU A 673 18.44 5.29 -43.34
C GLU A 673 19.72 5.08 -42.52
N GLN A 674 20.52 6.14 -42.27
CA GLN A 674 21.66 6.06 -41.36
C GLN A 674 21.25 5.76 -39.91
N ALA A 675 20.06 6.22 -39.49
CA ALA A 675 19.53 5.93 -38.15
C ALA A 675 19.18 4.44 -37.95
N LYS A 676 18.78 3.73 -39.00
CA LYS A 676 18.48 2.28 -38.91
C LYS A 676 19.71 1.46 -38.56
N ASP A 677 20.85 1.74 -39.19
CA ASP A 677 22.11 1.05 -38.89
C ASP A 677 22.61 1.40 -37.48
N TYR A 678 22.47 2.67 -37.07
CA TYR A 678 22.83 3.13 -35.73
C TYR A 678 21.94 2.54 -34.63
N MET A 679 20.63 2.39 -34.88
CA MET A 679 19.68 1.75 -33.96
C MET A 679 19.88 0.23 -33.88
N ALA A 680 20.24 -0.42 -34.98
CA ALA A 680 20.55 -1.85 -35.00
C ALA A 680 21.77 -2.18 -34.14
N ASP A 681 22.81 -1.35 -34.16
CA ASP A 681 23.99 -1.51 -33.29
C ASP A 681 23.71 -1.13 -31.82
N ALA A 682 22.88 -0.12 -31.57
CA ALA A 682 22.49 0.27 -30.21
C ALA A 682 21.62 -0.79 -29.52
N MET A 683 20.78 -1.52 -30.27
CA MET A 683 20.00 -2.65 -29.74
C MET A 683 20.87 -3.88 -29.40
N LYS A 684 22.00 -4.09 -30.09
CA LYS A 684 22.94 -5.19 -29.76
C LYS A 684 23.77 -4.96 -28.51
N THR A 685 24.06 -3.70 -28.18
CA THR A 685 24.99 -3.33 -27.10
C THR A 685 24.29 -2.93 -25.80
N GLY A 686 22.96 -2.73 -25.83
CA GLY A 686 22.14 -2.47 -24.64
C GLY A 686 22.35 -1.10 -24.00
N ASN A 687 23.14 -0.20 -24.60
CA ASN A 687 23.56 1.06 -23.98
C ASN A 687 22.90 2.32 -24.59
N LEU A 688 21.59 2.23 -24.86
CA LEU A 688 20.83 3.22 -25.63
C LEU A 688 20.76 4.61 -24.95
N LYS A 689 20.73 4.67 -23.61
CA LYS A 689 20.61 5.93 -22.85
C LYS A 689 21.88 6.78 -22.89
N ASP A 690 23.06 6.19 -22.71
CA ASP A 690 24.34 6.91 -22.68
C ASP A 690 24.72 7.46 -24.05
N MET A 691 24.36 6.76 -25.13
CA MET A 691 24.64 7.19 -26.50
C MET A 691 23.75 8.37 -26.93
N ILE A 692 22.52 8.48 -26.41
CA ILE A 692 21.60 9.59 -26.71
C ILE A 692 22.01 10.87 -25.98
N ALA A 693 22.55 10.78 -24.78
CA ALA A 693 23.13 11.93 -24.08
C ALA A 693 24.26 12.58 -24.89
N ASN A 694 25.03 11.76 -25.62
CA ASN A 694 26.08 12.22 -26.55
C ASN A 694 25.53 12.78 -27.87
N LEU A 695 24.36 12.33 -28.33
CA LEU A 695 23.74 12.80 -29.58
C LEU A 695 22.90 14.08 -29.42
N THR A 696 22.24 14.24 -28.27
CA THR A 696 21.30 15.35 -28.02
C THR A 696 21.93 16.51 -27.26
N GLY A 697 23.20 16.39 -26.85
CA GLY A 697 23.92 17.42 -26.09
C GLY A 697 23.40 17.66 -24.67
N LYS A 698 22.36 16.95 -24.21
CA LYS A 698 21.69 17.14 -22.90
C LYS A 698 22.44 16.54 -21.70
N GLY A 699 23.76 16.35 -21.81
CA GLY A 699 24.61 15.79 -20.74
C GLY A 699 25.50 16.81 -20.00
N LYS A 700 25.38 18.11 -20.27
CA LYS A 700 26.09 19.16 -19.53
C LYS A 700 25.12 20.23 -19.04
N SER A 701 24.48 19.95 -17.91
CA SER A 701 24.00 20.96 -16.94
C SER A 701 23.83 20.30 -15.59
#